data_AF-Q0U762-F1
#
_entry.id   AF-Q0U762-F1
#
_cell.length_a   1.000
_cell.length_b   1.000
_cell.length_c   1.000
_cell.angle_alpha   90.00
_cell.angle_beta   90.00
_cell.angle_gamma   90.00
#
_symmetry.space_group_name_H-M   'P 1'
#
loop_
_entity.id
_entity.type
_entity.pdbx_description
1 polymer ?
#
loop_
_entity_poly.entity_id
_entity_poly.type
_entity_poly.pdbx_seq_one_letter_code
_entity_poly.pdbx_strand_id
1 'polypeptide(L)'
;MSHCPSIPDEDSSSEPESCSDITLLEDAPRSHRRDSLTAWSDDGNDPVALSFFPFHLISGCSAAERAMCQFSGSIASQTLQGRIGLKEKPRGPNLWAGRAVDPGACRHRTAPIVDNTTRHATATSIFDEAGLTALMTAPPPHLEVANGNGVGKFAAGGEKTPMLAHRMKHDKSILALVVSSQYIWAGTQGGEILVYSLDTYDRRRVIQAHKGSVLGFCLSQDQKLLFSSATDPIINVWCTSTFRHLYALWSPYDIGDIFCVAYSSYHRTVYLGAQNTSIQWYDLKEKDARPTPSLASHPSERKNRFFDSLGPGGVQTPKPSGAENRPKDAVGGQELQIDSQDIHQFAHFGYVHCMLLGRGILPEAPEEEVLVSGGGDGRILLWRIDPSKGGAISPICALEDGREEGESILSLAREGTFLYSGRFDGEVNVWDLETKQLVRSLKANTGDVHTLTLGAGVLYAGGKSGRVQKFNEHYETIASFKAHDGLILASAFIKYKDKPTLVTGGNDNTIVIWEVRDCSEPNSLAKRSNNDLMLESLNQFVSFQTVSSMPRYRADCRRGASYLRSVFQNFGAVTEMINTAEPYNPIVFAKFRGNPATAASRKKILFYGHYDVIPAENEHRKWKHDPFSLTGEGGYLYGRGVSDNKGPIMAAIYAAHELANEQSLDSDIIFLIEGEEESGSRGFEKAVQARKDLIGDVDWILLANSYWLDDHVPCLTYGLRGVIHTTVQVESKHPDLHSGVDGSALLDEPLKDLVMLLSKLTGRHGKVQIPGFYDPILPLTDDEKELYTEITKTLLRSNPDLGDPEELAQSLMRRWREASLTIHRFQTSGPENSTIIPRLAKAALSIRLVPNQEASDVAQSLITYLESEFEELDSKNKLKVTIDHQAEPWLGDFNNEIFQTLERAIMNRACPESTRFTYNTHISQMHTSNIKHPRAILRLAAVIIE
;
A
#
# COMPACT_ATOMS: atom_id res chain seq x y z
N MET A 1 47.50 36.00 22.01
CA MET A 1 48.88 35.56 22.31
C MET A 1 48.80 34.34 23.21
N SER A 2 49.83 33.46 23.21
CA SER A 2 50.14 32.42 24.23
C SER A 2 48.97 31.59 24.80
N HIS A 3 48.80 30.33 24.35
CA HIS A 3 49.37 29.09 24.97
C HIS A 3 48.65 28.66 26.27
N CYS A 4 48.09 27.44 26.43
CA CYS A 4 48.72 26.08 26.46
C CYS A 4 49.67 25.88 27.67
N PRO A 5 49.90 24.67 28.25
CA PRO A 5 49.29 23.32 28.09
C PRO A 5 48.26 23.01 29.23
N SER A 6 47.56 21.87 29.46
CA SER A 6 47.39 20.49 28.91
C SER A 6 48.29 19.31 29.39
N ILE A 7 47.68 18.12 29.67
CA ILE A 7 48.28 16.80 30.08
C ILE A 7 48.70 16.77 31.58
N PRO A 8 48.62 15.65 32.35
CA PRO A 8 48.17 14.27 32.09
C PRO A 8 46.73 14.02 32.65
N ASP A 9 46.25 12.95 33.33
CA ASP A 9 46.83 11.72 33.94
C ASP A 9 45.77 10.60 34.16
N GLU A 10 46.16 9.42 34.65
CA GLU A 10 45.35 8.16 34.63
C GLU A 10 44.77 7.65 36.00
N ASP A 11 43.80 6.74 35.85
CA ASP A 11 43.53 5.49 36.61
C ASP A 11 42.74 5.40 37.96
N SER A 12 41.67 4.59 37.86
CA SER A 12 41.26 3.50 38.78
C SER A 12 40.29 3.71 39.98
N SER A 13 39.10 3.12 39.80
CA SER A 13 38.42 2.18 40.74
C SER A 13 37.60 2.65 41.97
N SER A 14 36.49 1.91 42.17
CA SER A 14 35.69 1.68 43.39
C SER A 14 34.84 2.82 44.01
N GLU A 15 33.53 2.53 44.02
CA GLU A 15 32.48 2.97 44.96
C GLU A 15 32.79 2.58 46.43
N PRO A 16 31.91 2.88 47.43
CA PRO A 16 31.03 4.03 47.65
C PRO A 16 31.20 4.64 49.07
N GLU A 17 30.52 5.75 49.41
CA GLU A 17 29.85 5.87 50.74
C GLU A 17 28.81 7.01 50.81
N SER A 18 28.09 7.11 51.94
CA SER A 18 26.85 7.88 52.13
C SER A 18 26.90 8.94 53.24
N CYS A 19 26.27 10.11 53.00
CA CYS A 19 25.76 11.10 53.98
C CYS A 19 24.81 12.05 53.22
N SER A 20 23.83 12.78 53.79
CA SER A 20 23.14 12.86 55.11
C SER A 20 21.76 13.57 54.83
N ASP A 21 20.80 13.91 55.71
CA ASP A 21 20.57 13.98 57.17
C ASP A 21 19.10 13.50 57.44
N ILE A 22 18.63 13.00 58.60
CA ILE A 22 18.69 13.38 60.04
C ILE A 22 17.59 14.38 60.50
N THR A 23 16.54 13.81 61.13
CA THR A 23 15.71 14.33 62.27
C THR A 23 14.68 15.48 62.08
N LEU A 24 13.60 15.69 62.88
CA LEU A 24 12.85 15.00 63.99
C LEU A 24 11.34 15.38 63.79
N LEU A 25 10.28 14.56 63.96
CA LEU A 25 9.65 13.84 65.13
C LEU A 25 8.52 14.66 65.83
N GLU A 26 7.63 13.97 66.58
CA GLU A 26 6.43 14.37 67.35
C GLU A 26 5.14 14.75 66.57
N ASP A 27 3.90 14.39 66.98
CA ASP A 27 3.41 13.24 67.77
C ASP A 27 1.88 13.02 67.51
N ALA A 28 1.27 11.96 68.06
CA ALA A 28 -0.16 11.58 67.92
C ALA A 28 -1.01 12.02 69.16
N PRO A 29 -2.30 11.62 69.40
CA PRO A 29 -3.24 10.80 68.60
C PRO A 29 -4.75 11.24 68.62
N ARG A 30 -5.65 10.40 68.04
CA ARG A 30 -7.13 10.33 68.23
C ARG A 30 -7.96 11.50 67.63
N SER A 31 -9.17 11.31 67.07
CA SER A 31 -10.00 10.12 66.71
C SER A 31 -11.15 10.62 65.77
N HIS A 32 -12.29 9.97 65.43
CA HIS A 32 -13.08 8.85 65.99
C HIS A 32 -14.17 8.37 65.00
N ARG A 33 -14.59 7.08 65.08
CA ARG A 33 -15.82 6.44 64.50
C ARG A 33 -15.84 6.18 62.98
N ARG A 34 -16.04 4.94 62.48
CA ARG A 34 -17.12 3.89 62.63
C ARG A 34 -18.25 4.07 61.62
N ASP A 35 -18.98 3.06 61.16
CA ASP A 35 -19.01 1.58 61.34
C ASP A 35 -19.52 0.98 59.99
N SER A 36 -19.26 -0.25 59.54
CA SER A 36 -18.34 -1.33 59.95
C SER A 36 -18.32 -2.45 58.88
N LEU A 37 -17.38 -3.41 58.94
CA LEU A 37 -17.43 -4.70 58.22
C LEU A 37 -16.78 -5.78 59.10
N THR A 38 -17.57 -6.78 59.54
CA THR A 38 -17.12 -7.85 60.45
C THR A 38 -17.09 -9.21 59.74
N ALA A 39 -15.98 -9.92 59.86
CA ALA A 39 -15.81 -11.28 59.35
C ALA A 39 -16.50 -12.34 60.22
N TRP A 40 -16.70 -13.53 59.64
CA TRP A 40 -16.83 -14.81 60.33
C TRP A 40 -15.81 -15.79 59.72
N SER A 41 -15.39 -16.78 60.51
CA SER A 41 -14.29 -17.71 60.22
C SER A 41 -14.76 -19.14 59.96
N ASP A 42 -13.86 -19.94 59.40
CA ASP A 42 -13.75 -21.41 59.43
C ASP A 42 -14.94 -22.22 60.00
N ASP A 43 -15.57 -23.05 59.15
CA ASP A 43 -15.51 -24.52 59.33
C ASP A 43 -16.06 -25.29 58.11
N GLY A 44 -15.62 -26.54 57.93
CA GLY A 44 -16.45 -27.63 57.39
C GLY A 44 -16.70 -27.80 55.87
N ASN A 45 -15.91 -28.69 55.27
CA ASN A 45 -16.36 -29.88 54.53
C ASN A 45 -16.94 -29.81 53.07
N ASP A 46 -16.41 -30.72 52.23
CA ASP A 46 -16.84 -31.23 50.90
C ASP A 46 -16.96 -30.33 49.64
N PRO A 47 -16.51 -30.81 48.45
CA PRO A 47 -16.55 -30.06 47.18
C PRO A 47 -17.83 -30.33 46.35
N VAL A 48 -18.50 -29.26 45.89
CA VAL A 48 -19.71 -29.38 45.04
C VAL A 48 -19.42 -28.99 43.58
N ALA A 49 -19.16 -30.04 42.79
CA ALA A 49 -19.43 -30.19 41.35
C ALA A 49 -19.63 -28.94 40.47
N LEU A 50 -18.61 -28.62 39.66
CA LEU A 50 -18.86 -28.17 38.27
C LEU A 50 -19.23 -29.41 37.42
N SER A 51 -20.35 -29.33 36.71
CA SER A 51 -20.97 -30.49 36.05
C SER A 51 -20.27 -30.90 34.75
N PHE A 52 -19.36 -31.88 34.83
CA PHE A 52 -18.95 -32.66 33.66
C PHE A 52 -20.11 -33.53 33.17
N PHE A 53 -20.48 -33.40 31.88
CA PHE A 53 -21.19 -34.46 31.16
C PHE A 53 -20.18 -35.34 30.40
N PRO A 54 -20.32 -36.67 30.44
CA PRO A 54 -19.28 -37.57 29.94
C PRO A 54 -19.38 -37.80 28.43
N PHE A 55 -18.27 -37.65 27.72
CA PHE A 55 -18.07 -38.33 26.43
C PHE A 55 -17.33 -39.65 26.66
N HIS A 56 -17.89 -40.74 26.17
CA HIS A 56 -17.30 -42.07 26.31
C HIS A 56 -15.97 -42.17 25.54
N LEU A 57 -14.96 -42.74 26.22
CA LEU A 57 -13.77 -43.28 25.58
C LEU A 57 -14.15 -44.45 24.65
N ILE A 58 -13.92 -44.26 23.36
CA ILE A 58 -13.65 -45.36 22.43
C ILE A 58 -12.23 -45.14 21.89
N SER A 59 -11.42 -46.18 21.94
CA SER A 59 -9.98 -46.14 21.67
C SER A 59 -9.67 -46.24 20.17
N GLY A 60 -8.80 -45.35 19.67
CA GLY A 60 -8.07 -45.55 18.41
C GLY A 60 -8.73 -45.01 17.14
N CYS A 61 -8.49 -43.73 16.85
CA CYS A 61 -8.50 -43.10 15.51
C CYS A 61 -7.50 -41.93 15.55
N SER A 62 -6.94 -41.57 14.39
CA SER A 62 -5.90 -40.54 14.24
C SER A 62 -6.44 -39.13 14.03
N ALA A 63 -5.60 -38.11 14.22
CA ALA A 63 -5.98 -36.71 13.97
C ALA A 63 -6.39 -36.46 12.51
N ALA A 64 -5.79 -37.18 11.56
CA ALA A 64 -6.09 -37.09 10.13
C ALA A 64 -7.55 -37.47 9.79
N GLU A 65 -8.20 -38.32 10.59
CA GLU A 65 -9.62 -38.66 10.40
C GLU A 65 -10.54 -37.55 10.93
N ARG A 66 -10.21 -36.96 12.08
CA ARG A 66 -10.99 -35.83 12.65
C ARG A 66 -10.93 -34.58 11.77
N ALA A 67 -9.77 -34.32 11.16
CA ALA A 67 -9.61 -33.22 10.21
C ALA A 67 -10.39 -33.40 8.89
N MET A 68 -10.83 -34.63 8.54
CA MET A 68 -11.64 -34.87 7.35
C MET A 68 -13.14 -35.05 7.64
N CYS A 69 -13.53 -35.56 8.81
CA CYS A 69 -14.94 -35.80 9.13
C CYS A 69 -15.83 -34.54 9.23
N GLN A 70 -15.26 -33.33 9.32
CA GLN A 70 -16.04 -32.08 9.27
C GLN A 70 -16.27 -31.54 7.83
N PHE A 71 -15.63 -32.10 6.79
CA PHE A 71 -15.69 -31.55 5.43
C PHE A 71 -16.56 -32.34 4.43
N SER A 72 -17.30 -33.37 4.88
CA SER A 72 -18.24 -34.12 4.03
C SER A 72 -19.68 -34.09 4.58
N GLY A 73 -20.45 -33.06 4.20
CA GLY A 73 -21.81 -32.83 4.69
C GLY A 73 -22.80 -32.39 3.61
N SER A 74 -23.08 -33.25 2.62
CA SER A 74 -24.12 -32.98 1.62
C SER A 74 -25.52 -33.20 2.21
N ILE A 75 -26.27 -32.12 2.43
CA ILE A 75 -27.66 -32.20 2.89
C ILE A 75 -28.57 -32.55 1.71
N ALA A 76 -28.79 -33.85 1.51
CA ALA A 76 -29.88 -34.34 0.68
C ALA A 76 -31.22 -34.10 1.39
N SER A 77 -32.14 -33.38 0.74
CA SER A 77 -33.48 -33.14 1.29
C SER A 77 -34.31 -34.42 1.28
N GLN A 78 -34.80 -34.84 2.46
CA GLN A 78 -35.94 -35.75 2.56
C GLN A 78 -36.94 -35.25 3.61
N THR A 79 -38.15 -34.96 3.14
CA THR A 79 -39.28 -34.50 3.94
C THR A 79 -40.00 -35.68 4.59
N LEU A 80 -40.28 -35.63 5.90
CA LEU A 80 -41.33 -36.45 6.51
C LEU A 80 -41.96 -35.77 7.73
N GLN A 81 -43.21 -36.16 8.03
CA GLN A 81 -44.18 -35.39 8.81
C GLN A 81 -44.16 -35.75 10.30
N GLY A 82 -44.36 -34.77 11.19
CA GLY A 82 -44.52 -35.01 12.64
C GLY A 82 -45.20 -33.84 13.36
N ARG A 83 -46.42 -34.06 13.87
CA ARG A 83 -47.30 -33.02 14.49
C ARG A 83 -46.94 -32.71 15.97
N ILE A 84 -47.63 -31.67 16.50
CA ILE A 84 -47.83 -31.31 17.93
C ILE A 84 -46.66 -30.51 18.55
N GLY A 85 -46.85 -29.39 19.27
CA GLY A 85 -48.06 -28.56 19.47
C GLY A 85 -48.03 -27.68 20.75
N LEU A 86 -48.93 -26.67 20.80
CA LEU A 86 -49.39 -25.86 21.95
C LEU A 86 -48.60 -24.61 22.45
N LYS A 87 -49.21 -23.44 22.15
CA LYS A 87 -49.50 -22.27 23.03
C LYS A 87 -48.39 -21.36 23.60
N GLU A 88 -48.52 -20.06 23.29
CA GLU A 88 -47.89 -18.92 23.99
C GLU A 88 -48.71 -18.38 25.19
N LYS A 89 -48.11 -17.39 25.89
CA LYS A 89 -48.73 -16.25 26.64
C LYS A 89 -49.28 -16.58 28.05
N PRO A 90 -49.31 -15.59 29.00
CA PRO A 90 -49.55 -14.15 28.73
C PRO A 90 -48.84 -13.07 29.60
N ARG A 91 -49.02 -11.80 29.15
CA ARG A 91 -48.99 -10.50 29.89
C ARG A 91 -47.66 -9.86 30.32
N GLY A 92 -47.64 -8.52 30.24
CA GLY A 92 -46.75 -7.58 30.94
C GLY A 92 -47.55 -6.32 31.37
N PRO A 93 -46.90 -5.25 31.83
CA PRO A 93 -47.33 -3.85 31.59
C PRO A 93 -46.18 -3.02 30.92
N ASN A 94 -46.41 -2.06 30.00
CA ASN A 94 -46.94 -0.67 30.15
C ASN A 94 -46.04 0.26 31.01
N LEU A 95 -45.83 1.57 30.70
CA LEU A 95 -46.54 2.51 29.79
C LEU A 95 -45.72 3.82 29.53
N TRP A 96 -46.25 4.69 28.64
CA TRP A 96 -45.92 6.10 28.29
C TRP A 96 -44.80 6.36 27.27
N ALA A 97 -44.93 7.32 26.33
CA ALA A 97 -46.11 8.00 25.75
C ALA A 97 -45.74 8.76 24.46
N GLY A 98 -46.73 9.09 23.62
CA GLY A 98 -46.58 9.99 22.46
C GLY A 98 -47.67 11.06 22.40
N ARG A 99 -47.63 11.93 21.40
CA ARG A 99 -48.74 12.81 20.99
C ARG A 99 -49.01 12.66 19.50
N ALA A 100 -50.28 12.80 19.12
CA ALA A 100 -50.77 12.60 17.75
C ALA A 100 -51.86 13.63 17.41
N VAL A 101 -52.10 13.84 16.12
CA VAL A 101 -53.31 14.46 15.53
C VAL A 101 -53.65 13.70 14.24
N ASP A 102 -54.95 13.60 13.93
CA ASP A 102 -55.62 12.76 12.91
C ASP A 102 -57.01 13.42 12.64
N PRO A 103 -57.91 13.02 11.70
CA PRO A 103 -57.83 12.29 10.42
C PRO A 103 -58.42 13.10 9.20
N GLY A 104 -58.64 12.52 8.00
CA GLY A 104 -59.23 13.31 6.88
C GLY A 104 -59.69 12.71 5.51
N ALA A 105 -60.42 11.58 5.46
CA ALA A 105 -61.49 11.25 4.48
C ALA A 105 -61.37 11.29 2.90
N CYS A 106 -61.92 10.22 2.29
CA CYS A 106 -62.75 10.16 1.05
C CYS A 106 -62.14 10.09 -0.39
N ARG A 107 -63.00 9.80 -1.39
CA ARG A 107 -62.70 9.21 -2.72
C ARG A 107 -63.32 9.94 -3.94
N HIS A 108 -62.75 9.64 -5.12
CA HIS A 108 -63.39 9.36 -6.44
C HIS A 108 -63.57 10.45 -7.55
N ARG A 109 -63.24 9.99 -8.80
CA ARG A 109 -63.62 10.47 -10.16
C ARG A 109 -62.92 11.75 -10.67
N THR A 110 -62.66 11.96 -11.97
CA THR A 110 -63.10 11.26 -13.22
C THR A 110 -62.02 11.31 -14.35
N ALA A 111 -62.18 10.55 -15.45
CA ALA A 111 -61.31 10.53 -16.65
C ALA A 111 -61.93 11.30 -17.86
N PRO A 112 -61.21 11.48 -19.00
CA PRO A 112 -61.30 10.55 -20.17
C PRO A 112 -59.95 10.25 -20.91
N ILE A 113 -59.71 9.06 -21.51
CA ILE A 113 -59.88 8.60 -22.94
C ILE A 113 -59.00 9.42 -23.94
N VAL A 114 -58.05 8.88 -24.76
CA VAL A 114 -58.08 7.93 -25.93
C VAL A 114 -56.69 7.21 -26.03
N ASP A 115 -56.56 5.86 -26.05
CA ASP A 115 -56.47 4.89 -27.21
C ASP A 115 -55.16 4.99 -28.08
N ASN A 116 -54.55 3.95 -28.69
CA ASN A 116 -55.08 2.66 -29.20
C ASN A 116 -54.02 1.54 -29.53
N THR A 117 -54.28 0.25 -29.20
CA THR A 117 -53.78 -1.05 -29.81
C THR A 117 -52.28 -1.39 -30.01
N THR A 118 -51.75 -2.63 -30.15
CA THR A 118 -52.14 -4.10 -30.18
C THR A 118 -50.84 -4.92 -29.86
N ARG A 119 -50.64 -6.27 -29.74
CA ARG A 119 -51.30 -7.62 -29.70
C ARG A 119 -50.25 -8.57 -29.01
N HIS A 120 -50.50 -9.68 -28.28
CA HIS A 120 -51.18 -10.98 -28.51
C HIS A 120 -50.48 -11.96 -29.51
N ALA A 121 -50.38 -13.29 -29.27
CA ALA A 121 -50.84 -14.14 -28.13
C ALA A 121 -50.12 -15.52 -28.05
N THR A 122 -50.41 -16.29 -26.99
CA THR A 122 -50.00 -17.70 -26.72
C THR A 122 -51.17 -18.70 -26.89
N ALA A 123 -50.89 -19.99 -27.14
CA ALA A 123 -51.84 -21.11 -27.11
C ALA A 123 -51.15 -22.47 -26.83
N THR A 124 -51.91 -23.57 -26.64
CA THR A 124 -51.47 -24.74 -25.83
C THR A 124 -51.99 -26.11 -26.33
N SER A 125 -51.32 -27.19 -25.87
CA SER A 125 -51.88 -28.51 -25.43
C SER A 125 -52.01 -29.73 -26.37
N ILE A 126 -52.01 -30.91 -25.71
CA ILE A 126 -52.56 -32.26 -26.05
C ILE A 126 -51.54 -33.45 -26.05
N PHE A 127 -52.08 -34.62 -25.67
CA PHE A 127 -51.51 -35.92 -25.24
C PHE A 127 -50.91 -36.79 -26.37
N ASP A 128 -50.07 -37.79 -26.04
CA ASP A 128 -50.48 -39.22 -25.95
C ASP A 128 -49.44 -40.20 -25.33
N GLU A 129 -49.81 -41.48 -25.17
CA GLU A 129 -49.22 -42.47 -24.25
C GLU A 129 -48.15 -43.46 -24.80
N ALA A 130 -47.37 -44.02 -23.86
CA ALA A 130 -46.87 -45.40 -23.74
C ALA A 130 -45.93 -46.07 -24.80
N GLY A 131 -44.94 -46.82 -24.30
CA GLY A 131 -44.11 -47.77 -25.07
C GLY A 131 -43.02 -48.45 -24.22
N LEU A 132 -43.10 -49.77 -24.04
CA LEU A 132 -42.23 -50.56 -23.14
C LEU A 132 -40.86 -50.95 -23.75
N THR A 133 -39.92 -51.31 -22.85
CA THR A 133 -38.76 -52.22 -23.03
C THR A 133 -37.62 -51.81 -23.99
N ALA A 134 -36.40 -52.35 -23.89
CA ALA A 134 -35.52 -52.73 -22.75
C ALA A 134 -34.22 -53.36 -23.30
N LEU A 135 -33.11 -53.19 -22.57
CA LEU A 135 -31.92 -54.08 -22.53
C LEU A 135 -31.00 -54.27 -23.76
N MET A 136 -29.70 -54.01 -23.48
CA MET A 136 -28.48 -54.79 -23.82
C MET A 136 -27.44 -54.24 -24.83
N THR A 137 -26.18 -54.35 -24.35
CA THR A 137 -24.89 -54.43 -25.05
C THR A 137 -24.24 -53.17 -25.66
N ALA A 138 -22.90 -53.19 -25.61
CA ALA A 138 -21.92 -52.14 -25.96
C ALA A 138 -20.96 -52.70 -27.05
N PRO A 139 -19.82 -52.06 -27.45
CA PRO A 139 -19.26 -50.75 -27.11
C PRO A 139 -18.98 -49.84 -28.35
N PRO A 140 -18.53 -48.57 -28.17
CA PRO A 140 -18.02 -47.75 -29.29
C PRO A 140 -16.66 -48.25 -29.79
N PRO A 141 -16.23 -47.84 -31.00
CA PRO A 141 -15.14 -46.86 -31.02
C PRO A 141 -15.14 -45.86 -32.21
N HIS A 142 -14.26 -44.86 -32.11
CA HIS A 142 -13.73 -43.96 -33.15
C HIS A 142 -14.69 -43.06 -33.95
N LEU A 143 -14.37 -41.75 -33.93
CA LEU A 143 -14.75 -40.78 -34.95
C LEU A 143 -13.51 -39.93 -35.24
N GLU A 144 -13.07 -39.92 -36.50
CA GLU A 144 -11.90 -39.15 -36.93
C GLU A 144 -12.25 -37.71 -37.31
N VAL A 145 -11.21 -36.88 -37.19
CA VAL A 145 -10.99 -35.54 -37.74
C VAL A 145 -11.84 -35.18 -38.98
N ALA A 146 -12.51 -34.03 -38.91
CA ALA A 146 -12.91 -33.24 -40.08
C ALA A 146 -12.30 -31.84 -40.00
N ASN A 147 -11.32 -31.53 -40.86
CA ASN A 147 -10.68 -30.21 -40.92
C ASN A 147 -11.59 -29.18 -41.63
N GLY A 148 -11.72 -27.98 -41.05
CA GLY A 148 -12.42 -26.84 -41.64
C GLY A 148 -11.58 -25.57 -41.55
N ASN A 149 -10.76 -25.28 -42.57
CA ASN A 149 -9.93 -24.08 -42.60
C ASN A 149 -10.77 -22.82 -42.88
N GLY A 150 -11.01 -22.00 -41.85
CA GLY A 150 -11.54 -20.63 -41.97
C GLY A 150 -10.49 -19.61 -41.52
N VAL A 151 -9.80 -18.96 -42.47
CA VAL A 151 -8.72 -18.01 -42.14
C VAL A 151 -9.30 -16.65 -41.75
N GLY A 152 -9.47 -16.41 -40.45
CA GLY A 152 -9.70 -15.10 -39.86
C GLY A 152 -8.52 -14.68 -38.99
N LYS A 153 -7.76 -13.64 -39.41
CA LYS A 153 -6.71 -13.06 -38.56
C LYS A 153 -7.35 -12.26 -37.41
N PHE A 154 -7.27 -12.78 -36.19
CA PHE A 154 -7.49 -12.03 -34.96
C PHE A 154 -6.22 -12.00 -34.10
N ALA A 155 -6.20 -11.08 -33.12
CA ALA A 155 -4.98 -10.61 -32.48
C ALA A 155 -4.28 -11.64 -31.57
N ALA A 156 -2.99 -11.41 -31.32
CA ALA A 156 -2.17 -12.22 -30.42
C ALA A 156 -2.54 -11.98 -28.94
N GLY A 157 -3.59 -12.64 -28.47
CA GLY A 157 -3.84 -12.82 -27.04
C GLY A 157 -3.10 -14.05 -26.53
N GLY A 158 -2.05 -13.86 -25.74
CA GLY A 158 -1.39 -14.97 -25.04
C GLY A 158 -2.31 -15.55 -23.95
N GLU A 159 -2.37 -16.88 -23.85
CA GLU A 159 -3.18 -17.54 -22.82
C GLU A 159 -2.64 -17.22 -21.42
N LYS A 160 -3.38 -16.43 -20.63
CA LYS A 160 -3.01 -16.03 -19.25
C LYS A 160 -3.05 -17.17 -18.21
N THR A 161 -2.98 -18.43 -18.66
CA THR A 161 -3.05 -19.62 -17.80
C THR A 161 -1.75 -20.40 -17.94
N PRO A 162 -1.09 -20.79 -16.83
CA PRO A 162 0.07 -21.66 -16.87
C PRO A 162 -0.22 -22.95 -17.66
N MET A 163 0.66 -23.30 -18.61
CA MET A 163 0.47 -24.48 -19.42
C MET A 163 0.82 -25.73 -18.61
N LEU A 164 -0.06 -26.73 -18.60
CA LEU A 164 0.23 -28.04 -18.02
C LEU A 164 1.42 -28.68 -18.73
N ALA A 165 2.56 -28.79 -18.06
CA ALA A 165 3.78 -29.40 -18.58
C ALA A 165 3.83 -30.91 -18.25
N HIS A 166 3.44 -31.30 -17.04
CA HIS A 166 3.41 -32.71 -16.63
C HIS A 166 2.46 -32.97 -15.45
N ARG A 167 1.99 -34.21 -15.29
CA ARG A 167 1.27 -34.70 -14.10
C ARG A 167 1.79 -36.07 -13.70
N MET A 168 2.31 -36.18 -12.48
CA MET A 168 2.77 -37.42 -11.88
C MET A 168 1.70 -37.90 -10.88
N LYS A 169 1.40 -39.20 -10.85
CA LYS A 169 0.45 -39.79 -9.89
C LYS A 169 1.15 -40.77 -8.95
N HIS A 170 0.69 -40.80 -7.71
CA HIS A 170 1.19 -41.63 -6.62
C HIS A 170 0.04 -42.40 -5.94
N ASP A 171 0.35 -43.19 -4.90
CA ASP A 171 -0.65 -43.96 -4.14
C ASP A 171 -1.19 -43.22 -2.90
N LYS A 172 -0.56 -42.11 -2.51
CA LYS A 172 -0.84 -41.33 -1.29
C LYS A 172 -0.93 -39.83 -1.55
N SER A 173 -1.63 -39.12 -0.67
CA SER A 173 -1.77 -37.66 -0.70
C SER A 173 -0.41 -36.97 -0.62
N ILE A 174 -0.22 -35.93 -1.42
CA ILE A 174 0.96 -35.06 -1.36
C ILE A 174 0.62 -33.87 -0.46
N LEU A 175 1.37 -33.73 0.64
CA LEU A 175 1.08 -32.76 1.70
C LEU A 175 2.10 -31.61 1.72
N ALA A 176 3.36 -31.91 1.42
CA ALA A 176 4.45 -30.94 1.40
C ALA A 176 5.21 -30.99 0.06
N LEU A 177 5.69 -29.84 -0.43
CA LEU A 177 6.52 -29.73 -1.63
C LEU A 177 7.65 -28.72 -1.41
N VAL A 178 8.84 -29.04 -1.93
CA VAL A 178 9.91 -28.06 -2.16
C VAL A 178 10.70 -28.46 -3.40
N VAL A 179 11.22 -27.47 -4.15
CA VAL A 179 11.94 -27.71 -5.40
C VAL A 179 13.35 -27.13 -5.30
N SER A 180 14.35 -27.95 -5.61
CA SER A 180 15.74 -27.54 -5.76
C SER A 180 16.12 -27.42 -7.25
N SER A 181 17.29 -26.88 -7.53
CA SER A 181 17.87 -26.78 -8.88
C SER A 181 17.98 -28.10 -9.68
N GLN A 182 17.80 -29.25 -9.03
CA GLN A 182 17.90 -30.58 -9.65
C GLN A 182 16.69 -31.48 -9.40
N TYR A 183 15.97 -31.29 -8.29
CA TYR A 183 14.96 -32.24 -7.82
C TYR A 183 13.70 -31.56 -7.27
N ILE A 184 12.54 -32.19 -7.53
CA ILE A 184 11.29 -31.94 -6.82
C ILE A 184 11.23 -32.93 -5.65
N TRP A 185 11.02 -32.41 -4.44
CA TRP A 185 10.87 -33.17 -3.20
C TRP A 185 9.41 -33.08 -2.74
N ALA A 186 8.73 -34.22 -2.63
CA ALA A 186 7.32 -34.29 -2.28
C ALA A 186 7.10 -35.20 -1.05
N GLY A 187 6.45 -34.66 -0.02
CA GLY A 187 6.15 -35.36 1.23
C GLY A 187 4.79 -36.04 1.16
N THR A 188 4.75 -37.34 1.45
CA THR A 188 3.51 -38.12 1.43
C THR A 188 2.85 -38.21 2.81
N GLN A 189 1.54 -38.46 2.79
CA GLN A 189 0.78 -38.87 3.98
C GLN A 189 1.33 -40.15 4.65
N GLY A 190 2.13 -40.97 3.94
CA GLY A 190 2.74 -42.21 4.46
C GLY A 190 4.16 -42.05 5.02
N GLY A 191 4.62 -40.82 5.27
CA GLY A 191 5.96 -40.57 5.84
C GLY A 191 7.12 -40.71 4.84
N GLU A 192 6.82 -40.78 3.55
CA GLU A 192 7.83 -40.86 2.50
C GLU A 192 8.18 -39.48 1.95
N ILE A 193 9.45 -39.31 1.57
CA ILE A 193 9.89 -38.23 0.68
C ILE A 193 10.14 -38.85 -0.69
N LEU A 194 9.37 -38.40 -1.68
CA LEU A 194 9.53 -38.74 -3.08
C LEU A 194 10.48 -37.74 -3.72
N VAL A 195 11.51 -38.24 -4.41
CA VAL A 195 12.49 -37.40 -5.11
C VAL A 195 12.36 -37.62 -6.60
N TYR A 196 11.96 -36.58 -7.34
CA TYR A 196 11.81 -36.60 -8.79
C TYR A 196 12.86 -35.71 -9.46
N SER A 197 13.40 -36.15 -10.60
CA SER A 197 14.34 -35.35 -11.40
C SER A 197 13.61 -34.16 -12.03
N LEU A 198 14.09 -32.94 -11.85
CA LEU A 198 13.47 -31.75 -12.46
C LEU A 198 13.66 -31.68 -13.98
N ASP A 199 14.61 -32.45 -14.54
CA ASP A 199 14.90 -32.50 -15.98
C ASP A 199 14.04 -33.53 -16.76
N THR A 200 13.81 -34.71 -16.17
CA THR A 200 13.14 -35.84 -16.84
C THR A 200 11.82 -36.26 -16.18
N TYR A 201 11.50 -35.71 -15.01
CA TYR A 201 10.41 -36.12 -14.13
C TYR A 201 10.46 -37.60 -13.67
N ASP A 202 11.59 -38.29 -13.86
CA ASP A 202 11.82 -39.62 -13.31
C ASP A 202 11.90 -39.61 -11.77
N ARG A 203 11.26 -40.58 -11.11
CA ARG A 203 11.40 -40.78 -9.65
C ARG A 203 12.77 -41.39 -9.32
N ARG A 204 13.70 -40.56 -8.88
CA ARG A 204 15.09 -40.91 -8.51
C ARG A 204 15.16 -41.72 -7.22
N ARG A 205 14.35 -41.37 -6.21
CA ARG A 205 14.36 -42.04 -4.90
C ARG A 205 12.97 -41.97 -4.24
N VAL A 206 12.69 -42.95 -3.39
CA VAL A 206 11.71 -42.88 -2.31
C VAL A 206 12.50 -43.07 -1.01
N ILE A 207 12.27 -42.21 -0.03
CA ILE A 207 12.94 -42.21 1.28
C ILE A 207 11.84 -42.41 2.32
N GLN A 208 11.84 -43.51 3.09
CA GLN A 208 10.97 -43.62 4.26
C GLN A 208 11.59 -42.81 5.40
N ALA A 209 11.21 -41.53 5.45
CA ALA A 209 11.81 -40.52 6.31
C ALA A 209 11.15 -40.48 7.70
N HIS A 210 9.83 -40.58 7.76
CA HIS A 210 9.04 -40.43 8.99
C HIS A 210 8.14 -41.65 9.24
N LYS A 211 7.62 -41.75 10.48
CA LYS A 211 6.49 -42.62 10.85
C LYS A 211 5.17 -41.91 10.56
N GLY A 212 5.13 -40.61 10.87
CA GLY A 212 4.00 -39.73 10.61
C GLY A 212 3.94 -39.24 9.16
N SER A 213 2.84 -38.59 8.79
CA SER A 213 2.68 -37.90 7.52
C SER A 213 3.66 -36.73 7.42
N VAL A 214 4.38 -36.56 6.31
CA VAL A 214 5.32 -35.44 6.13
C VAL A 214 4.52 -34.14 5.93
N LEU A 215 4.73 -33.14 6.79
CA LEU A 215 3.94 -31.89 6.82
C LEU A 215 4.69 -30.70 6.24
N GLY A 216 6.01 -30.62 6.43
CA GLY A 216 6.79 -29.45 6.06
C GLY A 216 8.19 -29.78 5.55
N PHE A 217 8.73 -28.88 4.72
CA PHE A 217 10.10 -28.92 4.24
C PHE A 217 10.76 -27.55 4.34
N CYS A 218 12.08 -27.54 4.59
CA CYS A 218 12.93 -26.38 4.34
C CYS A 218 14.20 -26.84 3.61
N LEU A 219 14.61 -26.13 2.56
CA LEU A 219 15.94 -26.30 1.95
C LEU A 219 16.90 -25.25 2.51
N SER A 220 18.16 -25.62 2.71
CA SER A 220 19.21 -24.62 2.94
C SER A 220 19.40 -23.72 1.71
N GLN A 221 19.88 -22.50 1.93
CA GLN A 221 20.11 -21.51 0.87
C GLN A 221 21.12 -22.00 -0.19
N ASP A 222 22.06 -22.85 0.22
CA ASP A 222 23.03 -23.52 -0.66
C ASP A 222 22.52 -24.85 -1.25
N GLN A 223 21.26 -25.21 -0.98
CA GLN A 223 20.55 -26.41 -1.40
C GLN A 223 21.22 -27.75 -1.05
N LYS A 224 22.17 -27.79 -0.10
CA LYS A 224 22.87 -29.02 0.33
C LYS A 224 22.13 -29.82 1.41
N LEU A 225 21.27 -29.15 2.18
CA LEU A 225 20.48 -29.74 3.26
C LEU A 225 18.98 -29.61 2.96
N LEU A 226 18.24 -30.68 3.21
CA LEU A 226 16.77 -30.68 3.30
C LEU A 226 16.39 -31.03 4.73
N PHE A 227 15.55 -30.21 5.35
CA PHE A 227 14.90 -30.45 6.63
C PHE A 227 13.48 -30.91 6.36
N SER A 228 13.01 -31.97 7.03
CA SER A 228 11.64 -32.48 6.92
C SER A 228 10.97 -32.60 8.29
N SER A 229 9.73 -32.11 8.39
CA SER A 229 8.87 -32.21 9.57
C SER A 229 7.61 -33.02 9.28
N ALA A 230 6.96 -33.58 10.30
CA ALA A 230 5.87 -34.55 10.14
C ALA A 230 4.88 -34.58 11.32
N THR A 231 3.87 -35.45 11.23
CA THR A 231 3.06 -35.91 12.38
C THR A 231 3.85 -36.90 13.27
N ASP A 232 5.13 -36.65 13.47
CA ASP A 232 5.95 -37.23 14.54
C ASP A 232 6.91 -36.15 15.09
N PRO A 233 7.30 -36.22 16.38
CA PRO A 233 8.02 -35.13 17.07
C PRO A 233 9.54 -35.13 16.77
N ILE A 234 9.91 -35.37 15.50
CA ILE A 234 11.29 -35.46 15.02
C ILE A 234 11.39 -34.64 13.72
N ILE A 235 12.43 -33.82 13.60
CA ILE A 235 12.87 -33.25 12.32
C ILE A 235 14.07 -34.04 11.82
N ASN A 236 13.96 -34.58 10.61
CA ASN A 236 15.05 -35.30 9.96
C ASN A 236 15.75 -34.38 8.95
N VAL A 237 17.09 -34.44 8.91
CA VAL A 237 17.92 -33.63 8.02
C VAL A 237 18.65 -34.52 7.04
N TRP A 238 18.57 -34.18 5.76
CA TRP A 238 19.00 -35.02 4.64
C TRP A 238 20.03 -34.31 3.77
N CYS A 239 21.06 -35.04 3.35
CA CYS A 239 22.00 -34.59 2.33
C CYS A 239 21.34 -34.68 0.94
N THR A 240 21.10 -33.55 0.28
CA THR A 240 20.34 -33.49 -0.98
C THR A 240 21.03 -34.19 -2.16
N SER A 241 22.36 -34.32 -2.14
CA SER A 241 23.15 -34.95 -3.19
C SER A 241 23.39 -36.45 -3.00
N THR A 242 23.21 -36.98 -1.78
CA THR A 242 23.44 -38.41 -1.48
C THR A 242 22.21 -39.15 -0.96
N PHE A 243 21.12 -38.41 -0.69
CA PHE A 243 19.87 -38.91 -0.09
C PHE A 243 20.05 -39.60 1.27
N ARG A 244 21.17 -39.32 1.96
CA ARG A 244 21.48 -39.87 3.28
C ARG A 244 20.91 -39.00 4.39
N HIS A 245 20.40 -39.67 5.42
CA HIS A 245 20.10 -39.05 6.70
C HIS A 245 21.39 -38.52 7.36
N LEU A 246 21.32 -37.33 7.95
CA LEU A 246 22.45 -36.65 8.61
C LEU A 246 22.17 -36.42 10.10
N TYR A 247 21.02 -35.85 10.45
CA TYR A 247 20.68 -35.44 11.81
C TYR A 247 19.19 -35.69 12.10
N ALA A 248 18.87 -36.27 13.26
CA ALA A 248 17.53 -36.26 13.83
C ALA A 248 17.49 -35.24 14.98
N LEU A 249 16.64 -34.21 14.86
CA LEU A 249 16.41 -33.20 15.89
C LEU A 249 15.08 -33.48 16.58
N TRP A 250 15.04 -33.46 17.92
CA TRP A 250 13.80 -33.68 18.68
C TRP A 250 13.76 -32.92 20.02
N SER A 251 12.54 -32.72 20.53
CA SER A 251 12.29 -31.98 21.77
C SER A 251 12.20 -32.90 23.00
N PRO A 252 12.75 -32.50 24.17
CA PRO A 252 12.54 -33.20 25.43
C PRO A 252 11.07 -33.23 25.88
N TYR A 253 10.25 -32.27 25.43
CA TYR A 253 8.84 -32.18 25.77
C TYR A 253 7.95 -32.90 24.75
N ASP A 254 6.72 -33.22 25.14
CA ASP A 254 5.72 -33.72 24.21
C ASP A 254 5.12 -32.54 23.43
N ILE A 255 5.34 -32.51 22.12
CA ILE A 255 5.09 -31.35 21.25
C ILE A 255 3.99 -31.61 20.21
N GLY A 256 3.56 -32.87 20.07
CA GLY A 256 2.64 -33.32 19.02
C GLY A 256 3.26 -33.24 17.63
N ASP A 257 2.41 -32.91 16.64
CA ASP A 257 2.80 -32.75 15.25
C ASP A 257 3.70 -31.52 15.02
N ILE A 258 4.65 -31.59 14.09
CA ILE A 258 5.52 -30.47 13.68
C ILE A 258 5.07 -29.98 12.30
N PHE A 259 4.19 -28.98 12.29
CA PHE A 259 3.59 -28.45 11.06
C PHE A 259 4.60 -27.77 10.15
N CYS A 260 5.55 -27.00 10.70
CA CYS A 260 6.48 -26.21 9.91
C CYS A 260 7.91 -26.20 10.47
N VAL A 261 8.87 -26.01 9.56
CA VAL A 261 10.31 -25.88 9.85
C VAL A 261 10.90 -24.77 8.98
N ALA A 262 11.77 -23.95 9.55
CA ALA A 262 12.54 -22.92 8.87
C ALA A 262 14.03 -23.04 9.27
N TYR A 263 14.95 -22.69 8.38
CA TYR A 263 16.39 -22.81 8.64
C TYR A 263 17.16 -21.55 8.22
N SER A 264 17.76 -20.87 9.20
CA SER A 264 18.69 -19.77 8.96
C SER A 264 20.00 -20.34 8.44
N SER A 265 20.28 -20.16 7.15
CA SER A 265 21.58 -20.54 6.58
C SER A 265 22.71 -19.59 7.04
N TYR A 266 22.36 -18.40 7.53
CA TYR A 266 23.28 -17.39 8.04
C TYR A 266 23.71 -17.68 9.50
N HIS A 267 22.74 -17.85 10.41
CA HIS A 267 23.01 -18.17 11.81
C HIS A 267 23.34 -19.66 12.04
N ARG A 268 22.92 -20.52 11.09
CA ARG A 268 22.93 -22.00 11.15
C ARG A 268 21.96 -22.59 12.19
N THR A 269 20.91 -21.84 12.51
CA THR A 269 19.87 -22.23 13.46
C THR A 269 18.64 -22.78 12.73
N VAL A 270 18.16 -23.95 13.16
CA VAL A 270 16.87 -24.53 12.76
C VAL A 270 15.79 -24.00 13.69
N TYR A 271 14.61 -23.68 13.15
CA TYR A 271 13.41 -23.29 13.88
C TYR A 271 12.26 -24.24 13.52
N LEU A 272 11.44 -24.63 14.51
CA LEU A 272 10.28 -25.49 14.30
C LEU A 272 9.03 -24.95 15.00
N GLY A 273 7.88 -25.08 14.34
CA GLY A 273 6.56 -24.73 14.87
C GLY A 273 5.72 -26.00 15.10
N ALA A 274 5.19 -26.14 16.30
CA ALA A 274 4.58 -27.40 16.76
C ALA A 274 3.12 -27.26 17.24
N GLN A 275 2.44 -28.41 17.35
CA GLN A 275 1.06 -28.53 17.81
C GLN A 275 0.87 -28.08 19.27
N ASN A 276 1.87 -28.22 20.13
CA ASN A 276 1.81 -27.72 21.51
C ASN A 276 1.94 -26.18 21.64
N THR A 277 1.73 -25.42 20.57
CA THR A 277 1.82 -23.95 20.51
C THR A 277 3.22 -23.34 20.66
N SER A 278 4.28 -24.16 20.72
CA SER A 278 5.65 -23.68 20.90
C SER A 278 6.37 -23.43 19.57
N ILE A 279 7.32 -22.48 19.60
CA ILE A 279 8.41 -22.38 18.63
C ILE A 279 9.70 -22.79 19.35
N GLN A 280 10.50 -23.65 18.73
CA GLN A 280 11.75 -24.18 19.29
C GLN A 280 12.88 -24.07 18.28
N TRP A 281 14.11 -24.03 18.74
CA TRP A 281 15.28 -23.91 17.86
C TRP A 281 16.43 -24.83 18.23
N TYR A 282 17.37 -24.96 17.31
CA TYR A 282 18.64 -25.67 17.54
C TYR A 282 19.76 -25.06 16.70
N ASP A 283 20.87 -24.73 17.34
CA ASP A 283 22.06 -24.19 16.68
C ASP A 283 22.98 -25.31 16.15
N LEU A 284 23.05 -25.48 14.82
CA LEU A 284 23.87 -26.54 14.20
C LEU A 284 25.39 -26.27 14.27
N LYS A 285 25.86 -25.10 14.76
CA LYS A 285 27.29 -24.91 15.11
C LYS A 285 27.64 -25.69 16.37
N GLU A 286 26.69 -25.89 17.29
CA GLU A 286 26.92 -26.52 18.59
C GLU A 286 26.76 -28.05 18.57
N LYS A 287 26.32 -28.62 17.44
CA LYS A 287 26.03 -30.06 17.29
C LYS A 287 27.19 -30.98 17.71
N ASP A 288 28.44 -30.54 17.55
CA ASP A 288 29.66 -31.31 17.88
C ASP A 288 30.19 -31.01 19.30
N ALA A 289 29.56 -30.06 20.01
CA ALA A 289 29.94 -29.61 21.34
C ALA A 289 28.92 -29.97 22.43
N ARG A 290 27.62 -30.05 22.10
CA ARG A 290 26.58 -30.55 23.03
C ARG A 290 26.75 -32.06 23.27
N PRO A 291 26.48 -32.57 24.49
CA PRO A 291 26.62 -33.99 24.80
C PRO A 291 25.60 -34.85 24.05
N THR A 292 25.95 -36.11 23.77
CA THR A 292 25.04 -37.07 23.12
C THR A 292 23.73 -37.20 23.92
N PRO A 293 22.56 -37.05 23.29
CA PRO A 293 21.26 -37.15 23.97
C PRO A 293 21.05 -38.45 24.73
N SER A 294 20.31 -38.38 25.85
CA SER A 294 19.91 -39.56 26.59
C SER A 294 18.83 -40.32 25.83
N LEU A 295 19.01 -41.64 25.67
CA LEU A 295 17.99 -42.49 25.05
C LEU A 295 16.65 -42.43 25.82
N ALA A 296 16.67 -42.16 27.12
CA ALA A 296 15.46 -42.07 27.95
C ALA A 296 14.59 -40.82 27.70
N SER A 297 15.12 -39.77 27.04
CA SER A 297 14.35 -38.59 26.60
C SER A 297 13.91 -38.67 25.14
N HIS A 298 14.46 -39.59 24.34
CA HIS A 298 14.11 -39.79 22.93
C HIS A 298 12.60 -40.12 22.77
N PRO A 299 11.88 -39.57 21.74
CA PRO A 299 10.43 -39.66 21.68
C PRO A 299 9.81 -41.07 21.61
N SER A 300 10.55 -42.11 21.21
CA SER A 300 10.07 -43.50 21.26
C SER A 300 10.19 -44.17 22.63
N GLU A 301 11.08 -43.66 23.50
CA GLU A 301 11.44 -44.30 24.77
C GLU A 301 10.98 -43.54 26.02
N ARG A 302 10.82 -42.22 25.91
CA ARG A 302 10.30 -41.39 27.00
C ARG A 302 8.93 -41.91 27.48
N LYS A 303 8.76 -42.03 28.80
CA LYS A 303 7.47 -42.42 29.38
C LYS A 303 6.43 -41.32 29.19
N ASN A 304 5.34 -41.62 28.50
CA ASN A 304 4.19 -40.72 28.43
C ASN A 304 3.44 -40.74 29.77
N ARG A 305 3.25 -39.58 30.40
CA ARG A 305 2.65 -39.47 31.75
C ARG A 305 1.22 -40.02 31.86
N PHE A 306 0.51 -40.17 30.74
CA PHE A 306 -0.83 -40.75 30.69
C PHE A 306 -0.76 -42.25 30.35
N PHE A 307 -0.17 -42.62 29.22
CA PHE A 307 -0.19 -44.00 28.71
C PHE A 307 0.79 -44.97 29.41
N ASP A 308 1.92 -44.48 29.93
CA ASP A 308 2.89 -45.27 30.72
C ASP A 308 2.70 -45.11 32.24
N SER A 309 1.57 -44.55 32.67
CA SER A 309 1.21 -44.47 34.08
C SER A 309 0.94 -45.87 34.65
N LEU A 310 1.38 -46.10 35.88
CA LEU A 310 1.01 -47.30 36.62
C LEU A 310 -0.41 -47.09 37.18
N GLY A 311 -1.40 -47.59 36.44
CA GLY A 311 -2.80 -47.56 36.86
C GLY A 311 -3.05 -48.36 38.16
N PRO A 312 -4.28 -48.29 38.74
CA PRO A 312 -4.61 -49.01 39.97
C PRO A 312 -4.38 -50.53 39.82
N GLY A 313 -3.32 -51.03 40.46
CA GLY A 313 -2.86 -52.43 40.31
C GLY A 313 -1.42 -52.58 39.81
N GLY A 314 -0.77 -51.51 39.33
CA GLY A 314 0.69 -51.49 39.10
C GLY A 314 1.18 -52.22 37.83
N VAL A 315 0.29 -52.59 36.91
CA VAL A 315 0.65 -53.22 35.63
C VAL A 315 0.74 -52.13 34.55
N GLN A 316 1.92 -51.97 33.92
CA GLN A 316 2.09 -51.09 32.76
C GLN A 316 1.57 -51.78 31.49
N THR A 317 0.86 -51.04 30.63
CA THR A 317 0.44 -51.53 29.31
C THR A 317 1.67 -51.89 28.46
N PRO A 318 1.76 -53.10 27.88
CA PRO A 318 2.88 -53.45 27.00
C PRO A 318 2.97 -52.53 25.78
N LYS A 319 4.18 -52.02 25.46
CA LYS A 319 4.40 -51.30 24.19
C LYS A 319 4.01 -52.21 23.01
N PRO A 320 3.25 -51.71 22.01
CA PRO A 320 2.91 -52.49 20.81
C PRO A 320 4.16 -53.00 20.07
N SER A 321 4.11 -54.25 19.61
CA SER A 321 5.21 -54.88 18.87
C SER A 321 5.53 -54.10 17.58
N GLY A 322 6.70 -53.45 17.55
CA GLY A 322 7.13 -52.57 16.45
C GLY A 322 7.20 -51.08 16.78
N ALA A 323 6.82 -50.65 17.99
CA ALA A 323 6.91 -49.25 18.42
C ALA A 323 8.33 -48.65 18.27
N GLU A 324 9.36 -49.45 18.51
CA GLU A 324 10.79 -49.07 18.45
C GLU A 324 11.34 -48.92 17.02
N ASN A 325 10.65 -49.43 15.99
CA ASN A 325 11.16 -49.44 14.61
C ASN A 325 11.33 -48.01 14.08
N ARG A 326 12.58 -47.57 13.86
CA ARG A 326 12.89 -46.30 13.19
C ARG A 326 12.47 -46.35 11.70
N PRO A 327 12.12 -45.21 11.07
CA PRO A 327 11.85 -45.16 9.63
C PRO A 327 13.05 -45.70 8.84
N LYS A 328 12.78 -46.53 7.82
CA LYS A 328 13.79 -47.38 7.16
C LYS A 328 15.00 -46.62 6.62
N ASP A 329 14.81 -45.41 6.11
CA ASP A 329 15.89 -44.59 5.54
C ASP A 329 16.43 -43.54 6.54
N ALA A 330 15.73 -43.29 7.66
CA ALA A 330 16.18 -42.46 8.78
C ALA A 330 17.07 -43.25 9.76
N VAL A 331 18.04 -44.00 9.22
CA VAL A 331 18.95 -44.88 9.98
C VAL A 331 20.39 -44.42 9.78
N GLY A 332 21.10 -44.22 10.89
CA GLY A 332 22.37 -43.49 10.91
C GLY A 332 22.14 -41.97 10.97
N GLY A 333 23.24 -41.21 11.05
CA GLY A 333 23.20 -39.79 11.40
C GLY A 333 23.39 -39.54 12.89
N GLN A 334 23.39 -38.26 13.29
CA GLN A 334 23.58 -37.81 14.67
C GLN A 334 22.23 -37.51 15.34
N GLU A 335 22.08 -37.93 16.59
CA GLU A 335 20.94 -37.54 17.44
C GLU A 335 21.21 -36.17 18.06
N LEU A 336 20.28 -35.23 17.92
CA LEU A 336 20.35 -33.89 18.47
C LEU A 336 19.09 -33.61 19.30
N GLN A 337 19.27 -33.28 20.58
CA GLN A 337 18.18 -32.92 21.49
C GLN A 337 18.17 -31.40 21.68
N ILE A 338 17.01 -30.79 21.56
CA ILE A 338 16.79 -29.38 21.87
C ILE A 338 16.88 -29.17 23.39
N ASP A 339 17.64 -28.17 23.85
CA ASP A 339 17.73 -27.87 25.27
C ASP A 339 16.48 -27.14 25.77
N SER A 340 16.13 -27.30 27.05
CA SER A 340 14.89 -26.71 27.60
C SER A 340 14.85 -25.17 27.62
N GLN A 341 15.99 -24.52 27.36
CA GLN A 341 16.10 -23.07 27.16
C GLN A 341 15.81 -22.64 25.71
N ASP A 342 15.97 -23.54 24.73
CA ASP A 342 15.84 -23.27 23.30
C ASP A 342 14.38 -23.41 22.82
N ILE A 343 13.42 -23.07 23.70
CA ILE A 343 11.99 -23.40 23.59
C ILE A 343 11.14 -22.21 24.07
N HIS A 344 10.48 -21.52 23.14
CA HIS A 344 9.44 -20.54 23.45
C HIS A 344 8.08 -21.24 23.50
N GLN A 345 7.60 -21.57 24.69
CA GLN A 345 6.23 -22.05 24.92
C GLN A 345 5.21 -20.96 24.59
N PHE A 346 3.99 -21.34 24.21
CA PHE A 346 2.87 -20.41 23.93
C PHE A 346 3.27 -19.25 22.99
N ALA A 347 4.00 -19.57 21.93
CA ALA A 347 4.38 -18.61 20.91
C ALA A 347 3.16 -18.07 20.16
N HIS A 348 2.10 -18.88 20.04
CA HIS A 348 0.77 -18.48 19.58
C HIS A 348 -0.30 -19.04 20.53
N PHE A 349 -1.53 -18.51 20.48
CA PHE A 349 -2.69 -19.10 21.18
C PHE A 349 -3.37 -20.22 20.36
N GLY A 350 -2.57 -20.94 19.55
CA GLY A 350 -2.98 -22.00 18.64
C GLY A 350 -1.78 -22.71 18.04
N TYR A 351 -2.02 -23.65 17.12
CA TYR A 351 -0.94 -24.39 16.44
C TYR A 351 -0.07 -23.45 15.60
N VAL A 352 1.24 -23.64 15.57
CA VAL A 352 2.15 -22.85 14.72
C VAL A 352 2.20 -23.49 13.33
N HIS A 353 1.30 -23.07 12.44
CA HIS A 353 1.07 -23.72 11.15
C HIS A 353 2.16 -23.44 10.13
N CYS A 354 2.68 -22.20 10.08
CA CYS A 354 3.62 -21.78 9.05
C CYS A 354 4.66 -20.78 9.60
N MET A 355 5.85 -20.79 9.00
CA MET A 355 6.93 -19.84 9.30
C MET A 355 7.72 -19.49 8.06
N LEU A 356 8.31 -18.28 8.02
CA LEU A 356 9.35 -17.90 7.08
C LEU A 356 10.46 -17.10 7.76
N LEU A 357 11.61 -17.02 7.10
CA LEU A 357 12.74 -16.16 7.48
C LEU A 357 12.95 -15.09 6.41
N GLY A 358 13.32 -13.88 6.80
CA GLY A 358 13.60 -12.82 5.83
C GLY A 358 14.43 -11.65 6.36
N ARG A 359 15.29 -11.12 5.50
CA ARG A 359 15.98 -9.83 5.67
C ARG A 359 15.21 -8.69 5.01
N GLY A 360 15.50 -7.45 5.41
CA GLY A 360 14.75 -6.27 4.97
C GLY A 360 13.30 -6.27 5.47
N ILE A 361 13.04 -6.92 6.61
CA ILE A 361 11.74 -6.90 7.30
C ILE A 361 11.66 -5.73 8.29
N LEU A 362 12.80 -5.29 8.81
CA LEU A 362 12.92 -4.14 9.72
C LEU A 362 13.56 -2.97 8.99
N PRO A 363 12.86 -1.83 8.79
CA PRO A 363 13.43 -0.62 8.18
C PRO A 363 14.65 -0.10 8.95
N GLU A 364 14.69 -0.26 10.27
CA GLU A 364 15.80 0.15 11.14
C GLU A 364 17.04 -0.77 11.04
N ALA A 365 16.87 -1.99 10.52
CA ALA A 365 17.91 -3.02 10.51
C ALA A 365 17.76 -3.95 9.28
N PRO A 366 17.99 -3.46 8.05
CA PRO A 366 17.70 -4.22 6.83
C PRO A 366 18.54 -5.49 6.65
N GLU A 367 19.72 -5.56 7.25
CA GLU A 367 20.57 -6.77 7.26
C GLU A 367 20.19 -7.80 8.34
N GLU A 368 19.31 -7.45 9.28
CA GLU A 368 18.82 -8.37 10.30
C GLU A 368 17.87 -9.42 9.68
N GLU A 369 18.02 -10.67 10.09
CA GLU A 369 17.16 -11.76 9.66
C GLU A 369 16.07 -12.00 10.71
N VAL A 370 14.81 -11.81 10.32
CA VAL A 370 13.63 -11.94 11.18
C VAL A 370 12.90 -13.24 10.86
N LEU A 371 12.48 -13.95 11.91
CA LEU A 371 11.55 -15.07 11.81
C LEU A 371 10.12 -14.52 11.87
N VAL A 372 9.25 -14.97 10.97
CA VAL A 372 7.82 -14.62 10.94
C VAL A 372 7.02 -15.90 11.07
N SER A 373 6.07 -15.97 12.01
CA SER A 373 5.22 -17.14 12.24
C SER A 373 3.74 -16.81 12.09
N GLY A 374 2.96 -17.73 11.51
CA GLY A 374 1.51 -17.67 11.40
C GLY A 374 0.85 -18.77 12.25
N GLY A 375 -0.11 -18.37 13.09
CA GLY A 375 -0.73 -19.25 14.08
C GLY A 375 -2.18 -19.62 13.80
N GLY A 376 -2.62 -20.67 14.49
CA GLY A 376 -4.02 -21.10 14.59
C GLY A 376 -4.94 -20.06 15.23
N ASP A 377 -4.36 -19.11 15.98
CA ASP A 377 -5.03 -17.94 16.58
C ASP A 377 -5.27 -16.78 15.59
N GLY A 378 -4.99 -16.98 14.30
CA GLY A 378 -5.17 -15.98 13.25
C GLY A 378 -4.15 -14.84 13.29
N ARG A 379 -3.17 -14.90 14.20
CA ARG A 379 -2.12 -13.89 14.35
C ARG A 379 -0.88 -14.21 13.53
N ILE A 380 -0.17 -13.16 13.14
CA ILE A 380 1.18 -13.25 12.58
C ILE A 380 2.13 -12.54 13.55
N LEU A 381 3.22 -13.19 13.92
CA LEU A 381 4.21 -12.65 14.85
C LEU A 381 5.57 -12.49 14.19
N LEU A 382 6.19 -11.33 14.36
CA LEU A 382 7.56 -11.05 13.94
C LEU A 382 8.50 -11.23 15.14
N TRP A 383 9.60 -11.97 14.94
CA TRP A 383 10.54 -12.33 15.98
C TRP A 383 11.98 -11.94 15.61
N ARG A 384 12.61 -11.16 16.50
CA ARG A 384 14.04 -10.82 16.45
C ARG A 384 14.84 -12.03 16.91
N ILE A 385 15.81 -12.44 16.09
CA ILE A 385 16.74 -13.52 16.38
C ILE A 385 17.96 -12.94 17.11
N ASP A 386 18.37 -13.53 18.22
CA ASP A 386 19.61 -13.22 18.94
C ASP A 386 20.69 -14.27 18.64
N PRO A 387 21.67 -13.99 17.75
CA PRO A 387 22.70 -14.95 17.37
C PRO A 387 23.75 -15.19 18.46
N SER A 388 23.79 -14.34 19.50
CA SER A 388 24.67 -14.51 20.67
C SER A 388 24.11 -15.51 21.69
N LYS A 389 22.80 -15.77 21.62
CA LYS A 389 22.07 -16.73 22.48
C LYS A 389 21.54 -17.92 21.67
N GLY A 390 22.39 -18.55 20.84
CA GLY A 390 22.03 -19.74 20.05
C GLY A 390 20.96 -19.51 18.96
N GLY A 391 20.60 -18.26 18.67
CA GLY A 391 19.48 -17.91 17.80
C GLY A 391 18.13 -17.77 18.52
N ALA A 392 18.13 -17.57 19.85
CA ALA A 392 16.92 -17.34 20.64
C ALA A 392 16.05 -16.21 20.10
N ILE A 393 14.74 -16.39 20.16
CA ILE A 393 13.75 -15.45 19.60
C ILE A 393 13.16 -14.51 20.66
N SER A 394 12.87 -13.28 20.25
CA SER A 394 12.13 -12.29 21.06
C SER A 394 11.08 -11.58 20.19
N PRO A 395 9.85 -11.36 20.68
CA PRO A 395 8.78 -10.80 19.87
C PRO A 395 9.00 -9.30 19.59
N ILE A 396 8.79 -8.90 18.33
CA ILE A 396 8.90 -7.52 17.87
C ILE A 396 7.51 -6.86 17.83
N CYS A 397 6.57 -7.51 17.16
CA CYS A 397 5.18 -7.05 17.01
C CYS A 397 4.29 -8.17 16.46
N ALA A 398 2.99 -8.05 16.72
CA ALA A 398 1.96 -8.80 16.03
C ALA A 398 1.42 -8.00 14.84
N LEU A 399 0.99 -8.72 13.79
CA LEU A 399 0.09 -8.21 12.77
C LEU A 399 -1.28 -8.87 13.00
N GLU A 400 -2.30 -8.04 13.19
CA GLU A 400 -3.66 -8.44 13.55
C GLU A 400 -4.66 -7.66 12.68
N ASP A 401 -5.74 -8.30 12.24
CA ASP A 401 -6.67 -7.76 11.25
C ASP A 401 -7.89 -7.05 11.86
N GLY A 402 -7.94 -6.98 13.19
CA GLY A 402 -9.03 -6.36 13.95
C GLY A 402 -10.29 -7.22 14.09
N ARG A 403 -10.27 -8.51 13.72
CA ARG A 403 -11.39 -9.43 13.96
C ARG A 403 -11.38 -9.94 15.40
N GLU A 404 -12.57 -10.07 16.01
CA GLU A 404 -12.71 -10.59 17.38
C GLU A 404 -12.46 -12.11 17.46
N GLU A 405 -12.75 -12.85 16.38
CA GLU A 405 -12.43 -14.27 16.22
C GLU A 405 -11.36 -14.45 15.13
N GLY A 406 -10.19 -14.96 15.51
CA GLY A 406 -9.00 -15.03 14.65
C GLY A 406 -8.95 -16.28 13.78
N GLU A 407 -9.38 -16.16 12.52
CA GLU A 407 -9.28 -17.23 11.52
C GLU A 407 -7.82 -17.58 11.17
N SER A 408 -7.47 -18.87 11.32
CA SER A 408 -6.09 -19.38 11.33
C SER A 408 -5.27 -19.03 10.09
N ILE A 409 -3.99 -18.69 10.30
CA ILE A 409 -3.02 -18.44 9.23
C ILE A 409 -2.37 -19.76 8.82
N LEU A 410 -2.66 -20.22 7.61
CA LEU A 410 -2.24 -21.53 7.10
C LEU A 410 -0.94 -21.46 6.28
N SER A 411 -0.70 -20.35 5.59
CA SER A 411 0.47 -20.17 4.73
C SER A 411 0.96 -18.72 4.69
N LEU A 412 2.26 -18.54 4.45
CA LEU A 412 2.92 -17.23 4.34
C LEU A 412 3.82 -17.17 3.10
N ALA A 413 3.86 -16.02 2.44
CA ALA A 413 4.82 -15.68 1.37
C ALA A 413 5.20 -14.20 1.46
N ARG A 414 6.36 -13.77 0.96
CA ARG A 414 6.83 -12.36 1.06
C ARG A 414 7.51 -11.87 -0.22
N GLU A 415 7.18 -10.65 -0.64
CA GLU A 415 7.83 -9.92 -1.74
C GLU A 415 8.18 -8.50 -1.29
N GLY A 416 9.47 -8.17 -1.20
CA GLY A 416 9.91 -6.88 -0.65
C GLY A 416 9.41 -6.66 0.80
N THR A 417 8.75 -5.53 1.04
CA THR A 417 8.08 -5.20 2.31
C THR A 417 6.70 -5.85 2.45
N PHE A 418 6.13 -6.44 1.40
CA PHE A 418 4.80 -7.03 1.46
C PHE A 418 4.82 -8.49 1.93
N LEU A 419 4.06 -8.78 2.97
CA LEU A 419 3.79 -10.14 3.46
C LEU A 419 2.37 -10.55 3.04
N TYR A 420 2.25 -11.74 2.47
CA TYR A 420 1.00 -12.37 2.08
C TYR A 420 0.70 -13.52 3.05
N SER A 421 -0.50 -13.57 3.61
CA SER A 421 -0.93 -14.61 4.54
C SER A 421 -2.25 -15.25 4.13
N GLY A 422 -2.21 -16.55 3.83
CA GLY A 422 -3.36 -17.35 3.41
C GLY A 422 -4.11 -17.91 4.61
N ARG A 423 -5.43 -17.77 4.61
CA ARG A 423 -6.31 -18.06 5.75
C ARG A 423 -7.26 -19.22 5.52
N PHE A 424 -7.81 -19.74 6.62
CA PHE A 424 -8.84 -20.77 6.62
C PHE A 424 -10.16 -20.34 5.95
N ASP A 425 -10.56 -19.07 6.03
CA ASP A 425 -11.79 -18.51 5.44
C ASP A 425 -11.74 -18.34 3.90
N GLY A 426 -10.59 -18.58 3.27
CA GLY A 426 -10.37 -18.34 1.84
C GLY A 426 -9.84 -16.93 1.51
N GLU A 427 -9.49 -16.12 2.50
CA GLU A 427 -8.84 -14.84 2.28
C GLU A 427 -7.30 -14.96 2.19
N VAL A 428 -6.71 -14.03 1.46
CA VAL A 428 -5.27 -13.76 1.43
C VAL A 428 -5.07 -12.31 1.86
N ASN A 429 -4.64 -12.11 3.09
CA ASN A 429 -4.31 -10.79 3.61
C ASN A 429 -2.93 -10.35 3.07
N VAL A 430 -2.86 -9.11 2.60
CA VAL A 430 -1.65 -8.42 2.17
C VAL A 430 -1.29 -7.39 3.23
N TRP A 431 -0.15 -7.57 3.87
CA TRP A 431 0.38 -6.71 4.91
C TRP A 431 1.57 -5.94 4.38
N ASP A 432 1.71 -4.68 4.78
CA ASP A 432 2.96 -3.95 4.65
C ASP A 432 3.73 -4.08 5.98
N LEU A 433 4.96 -4.61 5.91
CA LEU A 433 5.82 -4.80 7.07
C LEU A 433 6.46 -3.49 7.57
N GLU A 434 6.54 -2.44 6.74
CA GLU A 434 7.04 -1.12 7.18
C GLU A 434 6.02 -0.42 8.08
N THR A 435 4.77 -0.24 7.61
CA THR A 435 3.70 0.37 8.41
C THR A 435 3.02 -0.59 9.39
N LYS A 436 3.26 -1.90 9.26
CA LYS A 436 2.65 -2.99 10.05
C LYS A 436 1.12 -3.02 9.92
N GLN A 437 0.59 -2.56 8.79
CA GLN A 437 -0.85 -2.47 8.50
C GLN A 437 -1.32 -3.54 7.52
N LEU A 438 -2.59 -3.92 7.65
CA LEU A 438 -3.32 -4.66 6.62
C LEU A 438 -3.62 -3.72 5.44
N VAL A 439 -2.94 -3.93 4.32
CA VAL A 439 -3.12 -3.12 3.09
C VAL A 439 -4.39 -3.53 2.36
N ARG A 440 -4.69 -4.84 2.31
CA ARG A 440 -5.86 -5.40 1.62
C ARG A 440 -6.12 -6.84 2.05
N SER A 441 -7.38 -7.26 2.09
CA SER A 441 -7.76 -8.68 2.01
C SER A 441 -8.18 -9.03 0.58
N LEU A 442 -7.68 -10.15 0.06
CA LEU A 442 -8.01 -10.68 -1.27
C LEU A 442 -8.85 -11.94 -1.12
N LYS A 443 -10.00 -11.99 -1.79
CA LYS A 443 -10.81 -13.21 -1.79
C LYS A 443 -10.28 -14.22 -2.80
N ALA A 444 -9.57 -15.23 -2.29
CA ALA A 444 -9.26 -16.41 -3.07
C ALA A 444 -10.52 -17.30 -3.11
N ASN A 445 -11.10 -17.44 -4.30
CA ASN A 445 -12.21 -18.37 -4.59
C ASN A 445 -11.72 -19.84 -4.65
N THR A 446 -10.70 -20.15 -3.84
CA THR A 446 -10.13 -21.46 -3.57
C THR A 446 -10.76 -22.12 -2.36
N GLY A 447 -11.46 -21.36 -1.50
CA GLY A 447 -11.63 -21.74 -0.10
C GLY A 447 -10.27 -21.74 0.62
N ASP A 448 -10.23 -22.37 1.79
CA ASP A 448 -9.12 -22.50 2.73
C ASP A 448 -7.75 -22.48 2.02
N VAL A 449 -6.94 -21.44 2.25
CA VAL A 449 -5.71 -21.15 1.50
C VAL A 449 -4.51 -21.86 2.12
N HIS A 450 -4.47 -23.17 1.94
CA HIS A 450 -3.40 -24.03 2.45
C HIS A 450 -2.00 -23.67 1.91
N THR A 451 -1.91 -23.05 0.72
CA THR A 451 -0.60 -22.72 0.15
C THR A 451 -0.60 -21.39 -0.62
N LEU A 452 0.44 -20.60 -0.36
CA LEU A 452 0.80 -19.40 -1.12
C LEU A 452 2.16 -19.61 -1.75
N THR A 453 2.37 -19.09 -2.96
CA THR A 453 3.67 -19.13 -3.63
C THR A 453 3.82 -17.88 -4.51
N LEU A 454 4.94 -17.19 -4.38
CA LEU A 454 5.34 -16.10 -5.27
C LEU A 454 6.28 -16.63 -6.35
N GLY A 455 6.17 -16.11 -7.57
CA GLY A 455 7.07 -16.49 -8.65
C GLY A 455 6.88 -15.67 -9.91
N ALA A 456 7.95 -14.99 -10.35
CA ALA A 456 7.96 -14.13 -11.54
C ALA A 456 6.88 -13.02 -11.52
N GLY A 457 6.85 -12.24 -10.44
CA GLY A 457 6.03 -11.01 -10.30
C GLY A 457 4.54 -11.26 -10.07
N VAL A 458 4.15 -12.48 -9.67
CA VAL A 458 2.76 -12.89 -9.49
C VAL A 458 2.62 -13.82 -8.29
N LEU A 459 1.47 -13.72 -7.61
CA LEU A 459 1.11 -14.54 -6.46
C LEU A 459 0.17 -15.67 -6.89
N TYR A 460 0.46 -16.88 -6.45
CA TYR A 460 -0.39 -18.06 -6.59
C TYR A 460 -0.97 -18.44 -5.23
N ALA A 461 -2.30 -18.53 -5.14
CA ALA A 461 -3.01 -19.11 -4.01
C ALA A 461 -3.59 -20.47 -4.41
N GLY A 462 -3.33 -21.50 -3.61
CA GLY A 462 -3.88 -22.85 -3.77
C GLY A 462 -4.63 -23.27 -2.51
N GLY A 463 -5.72 -24.02 -2.70
CA GLY A 463 -6.57 -24.44 -1.59
C GLY A 463 -7.60 -25.50 -1.93
N LYS A 464 -8.65 -25.51 -1.12
CA LYS A 464 -9.69 -26.56 -1.03
C LYS A 464 -10.48 -26.87 -2.30
N SER A 465 -10.67 -25.92 -3.21
CA SER A 465 -11.46 -26.12 -4.43
C SER A 465 -10.71 -26.85 -5.56
N GLY A 466 -9.45 -27.24 -5.35
CA GLY A 466 -8.59 -27.82 -6.38
C GLY A 466 -8.17 -26.83 -7.47
N ARG A 467 -8.52 -25.55 -7.34
CA ARG A 467 -8.09 -24.47 -8.24
C ARG A 467 -6.90 -23.73 -7.64
N VAL A 468 -6.02 -23.27 -8.54
CA VAL A 468 -5.06 -22.20 -8.24
C VAL A 468 -5.68 -20.89 -8.72
N GLN A 469 -5.53 -19.84 -7.92
CA GLN A 469 -5.86 -18.45 -8.30
C GLN A 469 -4.56 -17.66 -8.43
N LYS A 470 -4.39 -16.97 -9.56
CA LYS A 470 -3.20 -16.20 -9.93
C LYS A 470 -3.54 -14.71 -9.85
N PHE A 471 -2.77 -13.97 -9.06
CA PHE A 471 -2.92 -12.52 -8.87
C PHE A 471 -1.75 -11.75 -9.49
N ASN A 472 -2.02 -10.54 -10.01
CA ASN A 472 -0.98 -9.58 -10.42
C ASN A 472 -0.52 -8.69 -9.26
N GLU A 473 0.45 -7.82 -9.55
CA GLU A 473 0.98 -6.78 -8.65
C GLU A 473 -0.05 -5.73 -8.19
N HIS A 474 -1.21 -5.64 -8.86
CA HIS A 474 -2.35 -4.80 -8.47
C HIS A 474 -3.37 -5.56 -7.59
N TYR A 475 -3.06 -6.81 -7.26
CA TYR A 475 -3.87 -7.77 -6.51
C TYR A 475 -5.19 -8.20 -7.20
N GLU A 476 -5.26 -8.03 -8.52
CA GLU A 476 -6.37 -8.50 -9.35
C GLU A 476 -6.17 -9.96 -9.76
N THR A 477 -7.26 -10.71 -9.88
CA THR A 477 -7.20 -12.10 -10.34
C THR A 477 -7.06 -12.17 -11.85
N ILE A 478 -5.84 -12.39 -12.34
CA ILE A 478 -5.53 -12.51 -13.77
C ILE A 478 -5.86 -13.90 -14.34
N ALA A 479 -5.90 -14.94 -13.50
CA ALA A 479 -6.39 -16.26 -13.89
C ALA A 479 -6.87 -17.10 -12.70
N SER A 480 -7.73 -18.09 -12.98
CA SER A 480 -8.02 -19.18 -12.06
C SER A 480 -8.16 -20.48 -12.85
N PHE A 481 -7.35 -21.49 -12.54
CA PHE A 481 -7.29 -22.75 -13.27
C PHE A 481 -7.42 -23.94 -12.32
N LYS A 482 -8.06 -25.03 -12.78
CA LYS A 482 -8.18 -26.26 -11.98
C LYS A 482 -6.86 -27.03 -12.09
N ALA A 483 -6.19 -27.21 -10.95
CA ALA A 483 -4.93 -27.93 -10.85
C ALA A 483 -5.12 -29.37 -10.34
N HIS A 484 -6.02 -29.58 -9.38
CA HIS A 484 -6.25 -30.86 -8.73
C HIS A 484 -7.74 -31.25 -8.75
N ASP A 485 -8.02 -32.53 -8.61
CA ASP A 485 -9.38 -33.06 -8.40
C ASP A 485 -9.81 -33.06 -6.91
N GLY A 486 -8.89 -32.68 -6.02
CA GLY A 486 -9.11 -32.48 -4.58
C GLY A 486 -8.37 -31.25 -4.06
N LEU A 487 -8.08 -31.22 -2.75
CA LEU A 487 -7.39 -30.12 -2.06
C LEU A 487 -5.99 -29.91 -2.66
N ILE A 488 -5.61 -28.66 -2.93
CA ILE A 488 -4.20 -28.29 -3.09
C ILE A 488 -3.65 -28.03 -1.69
N LEU A 489 -2.56 -28.71 -1.33
CA LEU A 489 -1.98 -28.67 0.03
C LEU A 489 -0.59 -28.03 0.04
N ALA A 490 0.16 -28.14 -1.06
CA ALA A 490 1.44 -27.44 -1.21
C ALA A 490 1.65 -26.98 -2.65
N SER A 491 2.36 -25.86 -2.81
CA SER A 491 2.96 -25.44 -4.06
C SER A 491 4.35 -24.86 -3.86
N ALA A 492 5.16 -24.87 -4.92
CA ALA A 492 6.51 -24.31 -4.95
C ALA A 492 6.82 -23.82 -6.37
N PHE A 493 7.67 -22.80 -6.48
CA PHE A 493 8.04 -22.18 -7.76
C PHE A 493 9.56 -22.17 -7.96
N ILE A 494 10.01 -22.36 -9.20
CA ILE A 494 11.41 -22.27 -9.59
C ILE A 494 11.56 -21.75 -11.03
N LYS A 495 12.63 -21.01 -11.32
CA LYS A 495 13.06 -20.74 -12.71
C LYS A 495 14.07 -21.82 -13.12
N TYR A 496 13.66 -22.79 -13.94
CA TYR A 496 14.51 -23.93 -14.34
C TYR A 496 14.83 -23.87 -15.84
N LYS A 497 16.12 -23.88 -16.20
CA LYS A 497 16.59 -23.66 -17.60
C LYS A 497 15.88 -22.44 -18.23
N ASP A 498 15.91 -21.34 -17.47
CA ASP A 498 15.21 -20.06 -17.69
C ASP A 498 13.67 -20.09 -17.77
N LYS A 499 13.01 -21.25 -17.66
CA LYS A 499 11.54 -21.38 -17.70
C LYS A 499 10.92 -21.19 -16.30
N PRO A 500 10.01 -20.21 -16.11
CA PRO A 500 9.15 -20.12 -14.94
C PRO A 500 8.32 -21.40 -14.76
N THR A 501 8.50 -22.11 -13.64
CA THR A 501 7.89 -23.41 -13.37
C THR A 501 7.21 -23.40 -12.00
N LEU A 502 5.89 -23.57 -11.98
CA LEU A 502 5.11 -23.79 -10.77
C LEU A 502 4.87 -25.30 -10.60
N VAL A 503 5.03 -25.81 -9.39
CA VAL A 503 4.71 -27.21 -9.02
C VAL A 503 3.64 -27.18 -7.93
N THR A 504 2.58 -27.98 -8.09
CA THR A 504 1.47 -28.10 -7.14
C THR A 504 1.28 -29.56 -6.71
N GLY A 505 0.83 -29.78 -5.47
CA GLY A 505 0.60 -31.09 -4.88
C GLY A 505 -0.69 -31.10 -4.07
N GLY A 506 -1.41 -32.22 -4.09
CA GLY A 506 -2.71 -32.34 -3.46
C GLY A 506 -3.10 -33.74 -2.99
N ASN A 507 -4.28 -33.83 -2.39
CA ASN A 507 -4.85 -35.10 -1.89
C ASN A 507 -5.55 -35.95 -2.97
N ASP A 508 -5.48 -35.54 -4.25
CA ASP A 508 -5.81 -36.41 -5.40
C ASP A 508 -4.65 -37.40 -5.76
N ASN A 509 -3.64 -37.46 -4.89
CA ASN A 509 -2.39 -38.21 -5.03
C ASN A 509 -1.57 -37.80 -6.26
N THR A 510 -1.68 -36.55 -6.73
CA THR A 510 -0.88 -36.07 -7.87
C THR A 510 0.05 -34.92 -7.52
N ILE A 511 1.14 -34.84 -8.29
CA ILE A 511 2.04 -33.69 -8.39
C ILE A 511 1.88 -33.16 -9.82
N VAL A 512 1.65 -31.86 -9.97
CA VAL A 512 1.38 -31.23 -11.27
C VAL A 512 2.38 -30.11 -11.52
N ILE A 513 2.92 -30.07 -12.74
CA ILE A 513 4.00 -29.17 -13.14
C ILE A 513 3.46 -28.26 -14.25
N TRP A 514 3.61 -26.96 -14.06
CA TRP A 514 3.04 -25.91 -14.90
C TRP A 514 4.15 -24.99 -15.42
N GLU A 515 4.25 -24.85 -16.73
CA GLU A 515 5.14 -23.89 -17.39
C GLU A 515 4.40 -22.55 -17.49
N VAL A 516 4.86 -21.54 -16.77
CA VAL A 516 4.22 -20.22 -16.74
C VAL A 516 4.74 -19.38 -17.90
N ARG A 517 4.00 -19.41 -19.02
CA ARG A 517 4.35 -18.72 -20.27
C ARG A 517 3.81 -17.29 -20.38
N ASP A 518 2.84 -16.94 -19.52
CA ASP A 518 2.17 -15.65 -19.50
C ASP A 518 2.80 -14.66 -18.51
N CYS A 519 3.89 -15.04 -17.87
CA CYS A 519 4.83 -14.07 -17.33
C CYS A 519 5.37 -13.23 -18.48
N SER A 520 5.24 -11.91 -18.37
CA SER A 520 6.19 -11.00 -19.01
C SER A 520 7.61 -11.43 -18.60
N GLU A 521 8.44 -11.84 -19.57
CA GLU A 521 9.80 -12.22 -19.21
C GLU A 521 10.55 -11.01 -18.64
N PRO A 522 11.29 -11.16 -17.52
CA PRO A 522 12.31 -10.19 -17.13
C PRO A 522 13.37 -9.96 -18.21
N ASN A 523 13.50 -10.84 -19.22
CA ASN A 523 14.31 -10.61 -20.42
C ASN A 523 13.83 -9.45 -21.31
N SER A 524 12.66 -8.84 -21.06
CA SER A 524 12.32 -7.56 -21.71
C SER A 524 13.06 -6.37 -21.08
N LEU A 525 13.54 -6.46 -19.83
CA LEU A 525 14.33 -5.40 -19.18
C LEU A 525 15.66 -5.15 -19.91
N ALA A 526 16.22 -6.16 -20.59
CA ALA A 526 17.43 -6.01 -21.40
C ALA A 526 17.23 -5.18 -22.69
N LYS A 527 16.03 -4.67 -22.96
CA LYS A 527 15.71 -3.80 -24.11
C LYS A 527 14.70 -2.67 -23.85
N ARG A 528 14.17 -2.53 -22.63
CA ARG A 528 13.42 -1.33 -22.23
C ARG A 528 14.42 -0.19 -22.11
N SER A 529 14.13 0.95 -22.73
CA SER A 529 14.81 2.20 -22.41
C SER A 529 14.28 2.73 -21.07
N ASN A 530 15.06 3.60 -20.42
CA ASN A 530 14.60 4.27 -19.20
C ASN A 530 13.34 5.10 -19.44
N ASN A 531 13.11 5.58 -20.68
CA ASN A 531 11.87 6.25 -21.06
C ASN A 531 10.64 5.31 -20.99
N ASP A 532 10.79 4.04 -21.35
CA ASP A 532 9.68 3.08 -21.28
C ASP A 532 9.29 2.84 -19.81
N LEU A 533 10.29 2.64 -18.94
CA LEU A 533 10.09 2.49 -17.50
C LEU A 533 9.50 3.77 -16.87
N MET A 534 9.94 4.95 -17.30
CA MET A 534 9.41 6.25 -16.87
C MET A 534 7.94 6.42 -17.27
N LEU A 535 7.54 5.99 -18.46
CA LEU A 535 6.14 6.04 -18.92
C LEU A 535 5.25 5.03 -18.19
N GLU A 536 5.74 3.82 -17.93
CA GLU A 536 5.04 2.83 -17.09
C GLU A 536 4.85 3.36 -15.65
N SER A 537 5.90 3.95 -15.08
CA SER A 537 5.86 4.57 -13.75
C SER A 537 4.92 5.78 -13.69
N LEU A 538 4.91 6.62 -14.73
CA LEU A 538 3.99 7.75 -14.85
C LEU A 538 2.53 7.29 -14.98
N ASN A 539 2.26 6.22 -15.75
CA ASN A 539 0.91 5.63 -15.83
C ASN A 539 0.43 5.16 -14.46
N GLN A 540 1.28 4.42 -13.73
CA GLN A 540 0.97 3.99 -12.37
C GLN A 540 0.75 5.19 -11.43
N PHE A 541 1.58 6.24 -11.51
CA PHE A 541 1.43 7.44 -10.69
C PHE A 541 0.13 8.23 -11.00
N VAL A 542 -0.27 8.31 -12.26
CA VAL A 542 -1.54 8.92 -12.72
C VAL A 542 -2.75 8.14 -12.21
N SER A 543 -2.65 6.81 -12.06
CA SER A 543 -3.76 5.97 -11.59
C SER A 543 -4.23 6.24 -10.15
N PHE A 544 -3.38 6.85 -9.31
CA PHE A 544 -3.77 7.28 -7.97
C PHE A 544 -4.57 8.60 -8.04
N GLN A 545 -5.81 8.60 -7.56
CA GLN A 545 -6.69 9.77 -7.56
C GLN A 545 -6.32 10.71 -6.40
N THR A 546 -5.15 11.36 -6.52
CA THR A 546 -4.50 12.17 -5.48
C THR A 546 -5.16 13.56 -5.31
N VAL A 547 -6.47 13.61 -5.09
CA VAL A 547 -7.25 14.88 -5.08
C VAL A 547 -7.33 15.46 -3.65
N SER A 548 -6.39 16.35 -3.31
CA SER A 548 -6.23 16.97 -1.98
C SER A 548 -7.47 17.74 -1.47
N SER A 549 -8.20 18.38 -2.39
CA SER A 549 -9.38 19.19 -2.08
C SER A 549 -10.62 18.38 -1.64
N MET A 550 -10.58 17.04 -1.75
CA MET A 550 -11.73 16.16 -1.52
C MET A 550 -11.40 15.04 -0.52
N PRO A 551 -11.90 15.08 0.74
CA PRO A 551 -11.56 14.10 1.77
C PRO A 551 -11.78 12.61 1.43
N ARG A 552 -12.69 12.29 0.50
CA ARG A 552 -12.90 10.92 -0.01
C ARG A 552 -11.64 10.29 -0.63
N TYR A 553 -10.72 11.13 -1.10
CA TYR A 553 -9.48 10.71 -1.77
C TYR A 553 -8.24 10.71 -0.86
N ARG A 554 -8.38 10.99 0.43
CA ARG A 554 -7.29 10.94 1.43
C ARG A 554 -6.43 9.67 1.36
N ALA A 555 -7.08 8.52 1.18
CA ALA A 555 -6.40 7.24 1.05
C ALA A 555 -5.53 7.21 -0.22
N ASP A 556 -6.03 7.71 -1.34
CA ASP A 556 -5.32 7.73 -2.62
C ASP A 556 -4.19 8.76 -2.65
N CYS A 557 -4.35 9.91 -2.00
CA CYS A 557 -3.24 10.84 -1.71
C CYS A 557 -2.10 10.12 -0.98
N ARG A 558 -2.40 9.34 0.08
CA ARG A 558 -1.37 8.57 0.80
C ARG A 558 -0.79 7.42 -0.03
N ARG A 559 -1.60 6.70 -0.83
CA ARG A 559 -1.10 5.65 -1.74
C ARG A 559 -0.14 6.22 -2.79
N GLY A 560 -0.48 7.37 -3.40
CA GLY A 560 0.39 8.05 -4.36
C GLY A 560 1.70 8.53 -3.75
N ALA A 561 1.66 9.05 -2.51
CA ALA A 561 2.87 9.48 -1.78
C ALA A 561 3.81 8.30 -1.46
N SER A 562 3.26 7.20 -0.92
CA SER A 562 4.05 5.99 -0.63
C SER A 562 4.60 5.33 -1.89
N TYR A 563 3.86 5.36 -3.00
CA TYR A 563 4.36 4.93 -4.31
C TYR A 563 5.52 5.81 -4.78
N LEU A 564 5.39 7.13 -4.72
CA LEU A 564 6.46 8.03 -5.12
C LEU A 564 7.73 7.82 -4.28
N ARG A 565 7.57 7.61 -2.97
CA ARG A 565 8.67 7.24 -2.07
C ARG A 565 9.33 5.91 -2.46
N SER A 566 8.57 4.88 -2.82
CA SER A 566 9.19 3.60 -3.21
C SER A 566 9.91 3.67 -4.54
N VAL A 567 9.46 4.50 -5.50
CA VAL A 567 10.23 4.82 -6.72
C VAL A 567 11.58 5.45 -6.37
N PHE A 568 11.61 6.45 -5.47
CA PHE A 568 12.87 7.04 -4.99
C PHE A 568 13.80 6.02 -4.30
N GLN A 569 13.25 5.17 -3.43
CA GLN A 569 14.01 4.12 -2.73
C GLN A 569 14.62 3.10 -3.70
N ASN A 570 13.84 2.63 -4.69
CA ASN A 570 14.30 1.67 -5.70
C ASN A 570 15.46 2.22 -6.55
N PHE A 571 15.55 3.54 -6.71
CA PHE A 571 16.66 4.21 -7.39
C PHE A 571 17.83 4.60 -6.46
N GLY A 572 17.80 4.19 -5.18
CA GLY A 572 18.89 4.37 -4.23
C GLY A 572 18.92 5.73 -3.52
N ALA A 573 17.86 6.52 -3.59
CA ALA A 573 17.74 7.76 -2.81
C ALA A 573 17.46 7.47 -1.33
N VAL A 574 18.01 8.31 -0.44
CA VAL A 574 17.64 8.29 0.99
C VAL A 574 16.32 9.03 1.15
N THR A 575 15.27 8.36 1.64
CA THR A 575 13.89 8.91 1.68
C THR A 575 13.30 9.02 3.07
N GLU A 576 12.44 10.02 3.28
CA GLU A 576 11.59 10.13 4.48
C GLU A 576 10.19 10.64 4.12
N MET A 577 9.17 10.24 4.89
CA MET A 577 7.84 10.85 4.83
C MET A 577 7.75 11.93 5.91
N ILE A 578 7.74 13.20 5.52
CA ILE A 578 7.55 14.32 6.44
C ILE A 578 6.05 14.50 6.66
N ASN A 579 5.57 14.14 7.85
CA ASN A 579 4.17 14.34 8.23
C ASN A 579 3.87 15.84 8.45
N THR A 580 2.88 16.34 7.73
CA THR A 580 2.16 17.58 8.04
C THR A 580 1.25 17.37 9.25
N ALA A 581 0.64 18.45 9.77
CA ALA A 581 -0.47 18.31 10.72
C ALA A 581 -1.67 17.59 10.05
N GLU A 582 -2.36 16.71 10.79
CA GLU A 582 -3.69 16.24 10.37
C GLU A 582 -4.64 17.45 10.30
N PRO A 583 -5.48 17.60 9.25
CA PRO A 583 -5.85 16.59 8.25
C PRO A 583 -5.13 16.73 6.90
N TYR A 584 -3.90 17.23 6.83
CA TYR A 584 -3.20 17.42 5.54
C TYR A 584 -2.44 16.17 5.06
N ASN A 585 -2.01 16.18 3.81
CA ASN A 585 -1.21 15.12 3.18
C ASN A 585 0.31 15.31 3.42
N PRO A 586 1.08 14.22 3.62
CA PRO A 586 2.49 14.30 3.94
C PRO A 586 3.37 14.71 2.74
N ILE A 587 4.57 15.21 3.03
CA ILE A 587 5.57 15.59 2.01
C ILE A 587 6.55 14.41 1.83
N VAL A 588 6.81 14.02 0.59
CA VAL A 588 7.84 13.05 0.23
C VAL A 588 9.19 13.76 0.16
N PHE A 589 10.08 13.46 1.09
CA PHE A 589 11.49 13.85 1.04
C PHE A 589 12.31 12.72 0.44
N ALA A 590 13.19 13.03 -0.51
CA ALA A 590 14.18 12.09 -1.03
C ALA A 590 15.51 12.79 -1.35
N LYS A 591 16.63 12.08 -1.22
CA LYS A 591 17.94 12.62 -1.54
C LYS A 591 18.84 11.63 -2.28
N PHE A 592 19.21 11.98 -3.51
CA PHE A 592 20.36 11.41 -4.20
C PHE A 592 21.64 12.13 -3.76
N ARG A 593 22.73 11.38 -3.61
CA ARG A 593 24.06 11.95 -3.30
C ARG A 593 24.88 12.05 -4.58
N GLY A 594 25.65 13.13 -4.72
CA GLY A 594 26.61 13.26 -5.81
C GLY A 594 27.76 12.26 -5.67
N ASN A 595 28.53 12.08 -6.76
CA ASN A 595 29.71 11.22 -6.81
C ASN A 595 30.70 11.59 -5.68
N PRO A 596 31.25 10.62 -4.91
CA PRO A 596 32.27 10.88 -3.90
C PRO A 596 33.47 11.72 -4.39
N ALA A 597 33.81 11.67 -5.68
CA ALA A 597 34.87 12.48 -6.28
C ALA A 597 34.59 14.00 -6.25
N THR A 598 33.32 14.42 -6.32
CA THR A 598 32.92 15.85 -6.24
C THR A 598 32.52 16.28 -4.83
N ALA A 599 32.68 15.42 -3.82
CA ALA A 599 32.11 15.64 -2.47
C ALA A 599 32.53 16.94 -1.78
N ALA A 600 33.64 17.56 -2.20
CA ALA A 600 34.17 18.83 -1.71
C ALA A 600 33.68 20.10 -2.47
N SER A 601 33.06 19.94 -3.65
CA SER A 601 32.61 21.04 -4.52
C SER A 601 31.20 20.87 -5.11
N ARG A 602 30.52 19.76 -4.80
CA ARG A 602 29.12 19.49 -5.14
C ARG A 602 28.21 20.63 -4.67
N LYS A 603 27.29 21.04 -5.54
CA LYS A 603 26.13 21.85 -5.12
C LYS A 603 25.06 20.93 -4.53
N LYS A 604 24.21 21.50 -3.68
CA LYS A 604 22.97 20.89 -3.19
C LYS A 604 21.82 21.56 -3.92
N ILE A 605 21.14 20.81 -4.78
CA ILE A 605 20.06 21.32 -5.62
C ILE A 605 18.75 20.71 -5.12
N LEU A 606 17.78 21.56 -4.74
CA LEU A 606 16.45 21.11 -4.34
C LEU A 606 15.50 21.19 -5.54
N PHE A 607 14.82 20.08 -5.84
CA PHE A 607 13.70 20.01 -6.77
C PHE A 607 12.38 19.98 -5.97
N TYR A 608 11.49 20.92 -6.28
CA TYR A 608 10.14 20.99 -5.72
C TYR A 608 9.09 20.64 -6.79
N GLY A 609 8.00 20.04 -6.33
CA GLY A 609 6.78 19.77 -7.07
C GLY A 609 5.69 19.25 -6.14
N HIS A 610 4.54 18.87 -6.69
CA HIS A 610 3.42 18.31 -5.92
C HIS A 610 2.83 17.07 -6.60
N TYR A 611 2.33 16.12 -5.79
CA TYR A 611 1.72 14.89 -6.28
C TYR A 611 0.19 14.93 -6.28
N ASP A 612 -0.42 15.92 -5.62
CA ASP A 612 -1.86 16.14 -5.65
C ASP A 612 -2.32 16.88 -6.90
N VAL A 613 -3.62 16.75 -7.22
CA VAL A 613 -4.20 17.16 -8.50
C VAL A 613 -5.66 17.63 -8.34
N ILE A 614 -6.14 18.59 -9.14
CA ILE A 614 -7.55 19.01 -9.13
C ILE A 614 -8.50 17.88 -9.53
N PRO A 615 -9.76 17.91 -9.03
CA PRO A 615 -10.77 16.91 -9.37
C PRO A 615 -10.96 16.72 -10.88
N ALA A 616 -11.20 15.47 -11.28
CA ALA A 616 -11.62 15.13 -12.63
C ALA A 616 -12.68 14.03 -12.57
N GLU A 617 -13.85 14.30 -13.16
CA GLU A 617 -14.99 13.36 -13.21
C GLU A 617 -15.47 13.25 -14.66
N ASN A 618 -15.80 12.03 -15.12
CA ASN A 618 -16.20 11.79 -16.51
C ASN A 618 -17.69 11.46 -16.71
N GLU A 619 -18.54 11.71 -15.70
CA GLU A 619 -19.99 11.45 -15.76
C GLU A 619 -20.71 12.19 -16.90
N HIS A 620 -20.10 13.26 -17.43
CA HIS A 620 -20.65 14.07 -18.52
C HIS A 620 -19.86 13.96 -19.82
N ARG A 621 -18.97 12.97 -19.96
CA ARG A 621 -18.12 12.75 -21.16
C ARG A 621 -17.31 13.97 -21.60
N LYS A 622 -16.93 14.83 -20.65
CA LYS A 622 -16.02 15.96 -20.90
C LYS A 622 -14.60 15.49 -21.17
N TRP A 623 -14.21 14.32 -20.66
CA TRP A 623 -12.97 13.64 -21.00
C TRP A 623 -13.23 12.57 -22.06
N LYS A 624 -12.40 12.56 -23.11
CA LYS A 624 -12.45 11.56 -24.19
C LYS A 624 -12.05 10.16 -23.72
N HIS A 625 -11.09 10.11 -22.80
CA HIS A 625 -10.55 8.91 -22.15
C HIS A 625 -10.86 8.98 -20.64
N ASP A 626 -10.48 7.98 -19.85
CA ASP A 626 -10.56 8.08 -18.38
C ASP A 626 -9.47 9.05 -17.88
N PRO A 627 -9.79 10.10 -17.08
CA PRO A 627 -8.78 11.03 -16.57
C PRO A 627 -7.68 10.36 -15.74
N PHE A 628 -7.92 9.20 -15.12
CA PHE A 628 -6.93 8.50 -14.28
C PHE A 628 -6.35 7.25 -14.98
N SER A 629 -6.40 7.19 -16.31
CA SER A 629 -5.73 6.15 -17.12
C SER A 629 -4.88 6.80 -18.23
N LEU A 630 -3.55 6.64 -18.16
CA LEU A 630 -2.64 7.34 -19.07
C LEU A 630 -2.83 6.84 -20.51
N THR A 631 -3.31 7.72 -21.39
CA THR A 631 -3.65 7.38 -22.77
C THR A 631 -2.79 8.17 -23.76
N GLY A 632 -1.97 7.48 -24.55
CA GLY A 632 -1.20 8.11 -25.63
C GLY A 632 -2.04 8.28 -26.90
N GLU A 633 -2.16 9.51 -27.41
CA GLU A 633 -2.84 9.80 -28.68
C GLU A 633 -2.20 11.00 -29.38
N GLY A 634 -2.04 10.94 -30.72
CA GLY A 634 -1.61 12.08 -31.54
C GLY A 634 -0.18 12.61 -31.28
N GLY A 635 0.63 11.90 -30.48
CA GLY A 635 1.94 12.36 -29.99
C GLY A 635 1.90 12.92 -28.56
N TYR A 636 0.72 13.05 -27.96
CA TYR A 636 0.50 13.56 -26.60
C TYR A 636 0.13 12.44 -25.63
N LEU A 637 0.31 12.70 -24.34
CA LEU A 637 -0.09 11.83 -23.24
C LEU A 637 -1.25 12.49 -22.48
N TYR A 638 -2.40 11.83 -22.41
CA TYR A 638 -3.61 12.32 -21.76
C TYR A 638 -3.82 11.65 -20.41
N GLY A 639 -3.96 12.45 -19.36
CA GLY A 639 -4.29 12.04 -17.99
C GLY A 639 -4.23 13.21 -17.01
N ARG A 640 -5.03 13.17 -15.96
CA ARG A 640 -4.99 14.11 -14.84
C ARG A 640 -3.69 13.89 -14.05
N GLY A 641 -2.90 14.95 -13.91
CA GLY A 641 -1.58 14.90 -13.29
C GLY A 641 -0.41 14.91 -14.28
N VAL A 642 -0.63 14.64 -15.57
CA VAL A 642 0.48 14.38 -16.52
C VAL A 642 1.43 15.57 -16.67
N SER A 643 0.92 16.78 -16.92
CA SER A 643 1.77 17.98 -16.98
C SER A 643 1.92 18.69 -15.63
N ASP A 644 1.12 18.30 -14.64
CA ASP A 644 0.73 19.16 -13.53
C ASP A 644 0.42 18.29 -12.28
N ASN A 645 1.41 17.86 -11.50
CA ASN A 645 2.87 17.97 -11.74
C ASN A 645 3.59 16.60 -11.82
N LYS A 646 2.84 15.50 -11.94
CA LYS A 646 3.37 14.13 -11.89
C LYS A 646 4.41 13.82 -12.98
N GLY A 647 4.21 14.25 -14.22
CA GLY A 647 5.17 14.04 -15.32
C GLY A 647 6.51 14.74 -15.11
N PRO A 648 6.53 16.06 -14.83
CA PRO A 648 7.74 16.79 -14.45
C PRO A 648 8.52 16.13 -13.29
N ILE A 649 7.82 15.67 -12.25
CA ILE A 649 8.43 14.91 -11.14
C ILE A 649 9.09 13.63 -11.66
N MET A 650 8.37 12.79 -12.40
CA MET A 650 8.94 11.53 -12.92
C MET A 650 10.16 11.78 -13.82
N ALA A 651 10.13 12.80 -14.67
CA ALA A 651 11.25 13.16 -15.54
C ALA A 651 12.50 13.60 -14.74
N ALA A 652 12.32 14.37 -13.67
CA ALA A 652 13.41 14.78 -12.79
C ALA A 652 13.99 13.61 -11.97
N ILE A 653 13.13 12.70 -11.48
CA ILE A 653 13.55 11.48 -10.78
C ILE A 653 14.40 10.60 -11.67
N TYR A 654 13.95 10.33 -12.90
CA TYR A 654 14.69 9.48 -13.84
C TYR A 654 16.01 10.12 -14.25
N ALA A 655 16.05 11.43 -14.52
CA ALA A 655 17.32 12.13 -14.81
C ALA A 655 18.33 12.08 -13.64
N ALA A 656 17.86 12.19 -12.39
CA ALA A 656 18.72 12.03 -11.21
C ALA A 656 19.21 10.58 -11.03
N HIS A 657 18.34 9.59 -11.28
CA HIS A 657 18.69 8.18 -11.23
C HIS A 657 19.72 7.78 -12.30
N GLU A 658 19.53 8.21 -13.55
CA GLU A 658 20.45 7.94 -14.67
C GLU A 658 21.86 8.41 -14.33
N LEU A 659 22.01 9.69 -13.96
CA LEU A 659 23.30 10.27 -13.60
C LEU A 659 23.92 9.63 -12.34
N ALA A 660 23.11 9.23 -11.35
CA ALA A 660 23.60 8.53 -10.17
C ALA A 660 24.12 7.12 -10.50
N ASN A 661 23.41 6.39 -11.36
CA ASN A 661 23.76 5.04 -11.80
C ASN A 661 24.98 5.03 -12.73
N GLU A 662 25.12 6.04 -13.60
CA GLU A 662 26.33 6.28 -14.42
C GLU A 662 27.52 6.83 -13.62
N GLN A 663 27.33 7.18 -12.35
CA GLN A 663 28.30 7.88 -11.50
C GLN A 663 28.72 9.27 -12.03
N SER A 664 27.90 9.87 -12.92
CA SER A 664 28.08 11.18 -13.55
C SER A 664 27.33 12.31 -12.82
N LEU A 665 26.62 12.01 -11.73
CA LEU A 665 25.93 13.00 -10.89
C LEU A 665 26.91 13.79 -10.01
N ASP A 666 27.32 14.98 -10.45
CA ASP A 666 28.28 15.83 -9.72
C ASP A 666 27.72 16.52 -8.45
N SER A 667 26.40 16.53 -8.25
CA SER A 667 25.69 17.31 -7.20
C SER A 667 24.78 16.47 -6.31
N ASP A 668 24.57 16.89 -5.07
CA ASP A 668 23.54 16.33 -4.20
C ASP A 668 22.17 16.84 -4.68
N ILE A 669 21.26 15.94 -5.07
CA ILE A 669 19.89 16.32 -5.48
C ILE A 669 18.90 15.95 -4.38
N ILE A 670 18.21 16.96 -3.86
CA ILE A 670 17.16 16.83 -2.84
C ILE A 670 15.82 16.99 -3.56
N PHE A 671 14.86 16.12 -3.28
CA PHE A 671 13.48 16.24 -3.74
C PHE A 671 12.59 16.47 -2.53
N LEU A 672 11.66 17.42 -2.68
CA LEU A 672 10.70 17.80 -1.66
C LEU A 672 9.33 17.95 -2.34
N ILE A 673 8.56 16.87 -2.36
CA ILE A 673 7.31 16.77 -3.14
C ILE A 673 6.11 16.75 -2.18
N GLU A 674 5.24 17.76 -2.26
CA GLU A 674 4.07 17.87 -1.37
C GLU A 674 2.77 17.29 -1.98
N GLY A 675 1.68 17.35 -1.21
CA GLY A 675 0.38 16.79 -1.58
C GLY A 675 -0.82 17.68 -1.21
N GLU A 676 -0.62 18.99 -1.11
CA GLU A 676 -1.66 19.98 -0.79
C GLU A 676 -1.56 21.25 -1.67
N GLU A 677 -0.75 21.28 -2.74
CA GLU A 677 -0.52 22.50 -3.55
C GLU A 677 -1.81 22.96 -4.23
N GLU A 678 -2.54 22.03 -4.86
CA GLU A 678 -3.88 22.21 -5.45
C GLU A 678 -5.00 22.44 -4.38
N SER A 679 -4.58 22.75 -3.15
CA SER A 679 -5.39 23.15 -1.99
C SER A 679 -4.76 24.30 -1.18
N GLY A 680 -3.70 24.96 -1.69
CA GLY A 680 -2.99 26.09 -1.06
C GLY A 680 -1.87 25.69 -0.10
N SER A 681 -1.05 24.69 -0.46
CA SER A 681 0.15 24.18 0.25
C SER A 681 -0.01 24.05 1.77
N ARG A 682 -1.13 23.48 2.21
CA ARG A 682 -1.62 23.60 3.59
C ARG A 682 -0.72 22.90 4.60
N GLY A 683 0.04 23.70 5.35
CA GLY A 683 0.97 23.22 6.38
C GLY A 683 2.37 22.88 5.85
N PHE A 684 2.62 23.04 4.55
CA PHE A 684 3.93 22.83 3.92
C PHE A 684 5.02 23.69 4.58
N GLU A 685 4.81 25.00 4.65
CA GLU A 685 5.72 25.98 5.28
C GLU A 685 6.19 25.53 6.68
N LYS A 686 5.24 25.12 7.53
CA LYS A 686 5.51 24.69 8.91
C LYS A 686 6.25 23.36 8.97
N ALA A 687 5.94 22.43 8.08
CA ALA A 687 6.65 21.15 7.99
C ALA A 687 8.09 21.34 7.48
N VAL A 688 8.31 22.23 6.51
CA VAL A 688 9.64 22.60 6.00
C VAL A 688 10.46 23.33 7.06
N GLN A 689 9.87 24.28 7.80
CA GLN A 689 10.53 24.93 8.94
C GLN A 689 10.91 23.92 10.03
N ALA A 690 9.99 23.02 10.41
CA ALA A 690 10.23 22.00 11.44
C ALA A 690 11.26 20.93 11.02
N ARG A 691 11.48 20.71 9.72
CA ARG A 691 12.45 19.73 9.19
C ARG A 691 13.62 20.39 8.44
N LYS A 692 13.90 21.67 8.70
CA LYS A 692 15.00 22.40 8.05
C LYS A 692 16.36 21.69 8.23
N ASP A 693 16.59 21.05 9.37
CA ASP A 693 17.83 20.30 9.65
C ASP A 693 17.99 19.01 8.81
N LEU A 694 16.88 18.40 8.35
CA LEU A 694 16.90 17.25 7.43
C LEU A 694 17.25 17.69 6.01
N ILE A 695 16.67 18.80 5.56
CA ILE A 695 16.88 19.38 4.23
C ILE A 695 18.31 19.95 4.15
N GLY A 696 18.74 20.64 5.21
CA GLY A 696 20.01 21.37 5.28
C GLY A 696 20.01 22.63 4.42
N ASP A 697 21.17 23.27 4.31
CA ASP A 697 21.37 24.37 3.36
C ASP A 697 21.21 23.86 1.92
N VAL A 698 20.69 24.70 1.03
CA VAL A 698 20.48 24.41 -0.39
C VAL A 698 21.09 25.56 -1.19
N ASP A 699 21.87 25.25 -2.23
CA ASP A 699 22.48 26.27 -3.09
C ASP A 699 21.46 26.81 -4.11
N TRP A 700 20.70 25.90 -4.72
CA TRP A 700 19.82 26.15 -5.86
C TRP A 700 18.48 25.43 -5.68
N ILE A 701 17.38 26.11 -6.01
CA ILE A 701 16.02 25.53 -6.03
C ILE A 701 15.52 25.49 -7.48
N LEU A 702 14.94 24.37 -7.88
CA LEU A 702 14.30 24.14 -9.17
C LEU A 702 12.82 23.82 -8.95
N LEU A 703 11.96 24.53 -9.67
CA LEU A 703 10.53 24.24 -9.78
C LEU A 703 10.24 23.91 -11.24
N ALA A 704 9.65 22.75 -11.50
CA ALA A 704 9.22 22.34 -12.84
C ALA A 704 7.69 22.40 -12.97
N ASN A 705 7.06 23.41 -12.36
CA ASN A 705 5.62 23.65 -12.41
C ASN A 705 5.32 24.92 -13.23
N SER A 706 5.53 24.86 -14.55
CA SER A 706 5.12 25.91 -15.49
C SER A 706 5.07 25.41 -16.94
N TYR A 707 4.31 26.12 -17.76
CA TYR A 707 4.07 25.83 -19.17
C TYR A 707 4.92 26.72 -20.09
N TRP A 708 5.12 26.31 -21.35
CA TRP A 708 5.67 27.19 -22.39
C TRP A 708 4.56 28.08 -23.01
N LEU A 709 4.94 29.11 -23.78
CA LEU A 709 3.97 30.00 -24.44
C LEU A 709 3.49 29.50 -25.81
N ASP A 710 4.26 28.63 -26.45
CA ASP A 710 3.88 27.85 -27.62
C ASP A 710 4.50 26.45 -27.54
N ASP A 711 4.13 25.55 -28.47
CA ASP A 711 4.61 24.16 -28.50
C ASP A 711 6.06 24.02 -29.02
N HIS A 712 6.82 25.12 -29.18
CA HIS A 712 8.05 25.15 -30.00
C HIS A 712 9.23 25.85 -29.32
N VAL A 713 8.99 26.87 -28.48
CA VAL A 713 10.01 27.75 -27.92
C VAL A 713 10.11 27.54 -26.41
N PRO A 714 11.21 26.94 -25.91
CA PRO A 714 11.36 26.68 -24.49
C PRO A 714 11.49 27.99 -23.69
N CYS A 715 10.79 28.02 -22.57
CA CYS A 715 10.63 29.19 -21.71
C CYS A 715 11.33 29.01 -20.36
N LEU A 716 11.85 30.10 -19.80
CA LEU A 716 12.38 30.16 -18.43
C LEU A 716 11.61 31.19 -17.62
N THR A 717 10.75 30.71 -16.72
CA THR A 717 9.96 31.52 -15.79
C THR A 717 10.84 32.05 -14.65
N TYR A 718 10.92 33.37 -14.49
CA TYR A 718 11.71 34.04 -13.44
C TYR A 718 10.87 34.87 -12.45
N GLY A 719 9.54 34.84 -12.57
CA GLY A 719 8.65 35.48 -11.59
C GLY A 719 7.27 34.82 -11.57
N LEU A 720 6.49 35.05 -10.52
CA LEU A 720 5.11 34.59 -10.33
C LEU A 720 4.30 35.71 -9.68
N ARG A 721 3.01 35.79 -10.02
CA ARG A 721 2.07 36.73 -9.37
C ARG A 721 1.53 36.13 -8.08
N GLY A 722 1.58 36.89 -6.99
CA GLY A 722 0.94 36.51 -5.74
C GLY A 722 -0.59 36.51 -5.86
N VAL A 723 -1.28 36.02 -4.84
CA VAL A 723 -2.74 35.99 -4.80
C VAL A 723 -3.29 36.20 -3.41
N ILE A 724 -4.43 36.89 -3.32
CA ILE A 724 -5.27 36.94 -2.12
C ILE A 724 -6.66 36.44 -2.54
N HIS A 725 -7.19 35.44 -1.85
CA HIS A 725 -8.58 35.02 -1.98
C HIS A 725 -9.39 35.52 -0.78
N THR A 726 -10.55 36.12 -1.05
CA THR A 726 -11.36 36.79 -0.02
C THR A 726 -12.84 36.49 -0.20
N THR A 727 -13.51 36.07 0.88
CA THR A 727 -14.97 36.00 0.96
C THR A 727 -15.50 37.24 1.67
N VAL A 728 -16.37 37.99 0.99
CA VAL A 728 -17.10 39.14 1.55
C VAL A 728 -18.55 38.72 1.77
N GLN A 729 -19.04 38.81 3.00
CA GLN A 729 -20.39 38.44 3.41
C GLN A 729 -21.13 39.63 4.03
N VAL A 730 -22.41 39.80 3.69
CA VAL A 730 -23.36 40.66 4.40
C VAL A 730 -24.50 39.78 4.93
N GLU A 731 -24.84 39.93 6.21
CA GLU A 731 -25.89 39.14 6.87
C GLU A 731 -26.85 40.02 7.69
N SER A 732 -28.15 39.76 7.55
CA SER A 732 -29.21 40.43 8.30
C SER A 732 -29.59 39.69 9.58
N LYS A 733 -30.21 40.43 10.50
CA LYS A 733 -30.89 39.89 11.69
C LYS A 733 -32.24 39.22 11.37
N HIS A 734 -32.79 39.45 10.18
CA HIS A 734 -34.07 38.91 9.73
C HIS A 734 -33.89 37.54 9.06
N PRO A 735 -34.91 36.66 9.01
CA PRO A 735 -34.89 35.46 8.16
C PRO A 735 -34.91 35.84 6.67
N ASP A 736 -34.93 34.86 5.77
CA ASP A 736 -35.27 35.11 4.36
C ASP A 736 -36.71 35.66 4.31
N LEU A 737 -36.90 36.84 3.71
CA LEU A 737 -38.18 37.56 3.66
C LEU A 737 -38.80 37.49 2.25
N HIS A 738 -40.08 37.82 2.09
CA HIS A 738 -40.76 37.75 0.79
C HIS A 738 -40.73 39.11 0.08
N SER A 739 -40.00 39.24 -1.02
CA SER A 739 -39.69 40.55 -1.63
C SER A 739 -40.93 41.35 -2.06
N GLY A 740 -42.02 40.67 -2.46
CA GLY A 740 -43.30 41.32 -2.79
C GLY A 740 -44.16 41.75 -1.58
N VAL A 741 -43.70 41.53 -0.35
CA VAL A 741 -44.42 41.90 0.90
C VAL A 741 -43.53 42.77 1.79
N ASP A 742 -42.27 42.38 1.98
CA ASP A 742 -41.32 43.02 2.88
C ASP A 742 -40.41 44.04 2.17
N GLY A 743 -40.29 43.95 0.84
CA GLY A 743 -39.44 44.80 0.01
C GLY A 743 -39.86 46.27 0.07
N SER A 744 -39.01 47.10 0.64
CA SER A 744 -39.30 48.51 0.91
C SER A 744 -38.02 49.32 1.12
N ALA A 745 -38.08 50.63 0.86
CA ALA A 745 -36.95 51.54 1.08
C ALA A 745 -36.58 51.78 2.56
N LEU A 746 -37.17 51.02 3.49
CA LEU A 746 -36.88 51.03 4.93
C LEU A 746 -36.18 49.75 5.40
N LEU A 747 -35.98 48.78 4.49
CA LEU A 747 -35.34 47.49 4.77
C LEU A 747 -33.94 47.46 4.16
N ASP A 748 -32.95 47.15 4.98
CA ASP A 748 -31.57 46.97 4.53
C ASP A 748 -31.42 45.56 3.94
N GLU A 749 -31.40 45.44 2.62
CA GLU A 749 -31.32 44.14 1.93
C GLU A 749 -29.86 43.67 1.75
N PRO A 750 -29.43 42.52 2.31
CA PRO A 750 -28.03 42.07 2.27
C PRO A 750 -27.41 41.94 0.87
N LEU A 751 -28.21 41.52 -0.12
CA LEU A 751 -27.73 41.43 -1.51
C LEU A 751 -27.55 42.81 -2.15
N LYS A 752 -28.43 43.78 -1.85
CA LYS A 752 -28.28 45.18 -2.28
C LYS A 752 -26.99 45.76 -1.71
N ASP A 753 -26.79 45.62 -0.40
CA ASP A 753 -25.63 46.16 0.31
C ASP A 753 -24.32 45.55 -0.21
N LEU A 754 -24.28 44.23 -0.41
CA LEU A 754 -23.14 43.55 -1.01
C LEU A 754 -22.84 44.03 -2.45
N VAL A 755 -23.87 44.20 -3.29
CA VAL A 755 -23.68 44.68 -4.68
C VAL A 755 -23.21 46.14 -4.70
N MET A 756 -23.76 47.00 -3.83
CA MET A 756 -23.29 48.38 -3.66
C MET A 756 -21.83 48.43 -3.23
N LEU A 757 -21.46 47.66 -2.20
CA LEU A 757 -20.11 47.60 -1.65
C LEU A 757 -19.09 47.08 -2.69
N LEU A 758 -19.40 45.99 -3.39
CA LEU A 758 -18.52 45.43 -4.42
C LEU A 758 -18.38 46.36 -5.64
N SER A 759 -19.39 47.19 -5.94
CA SER A 759 -19.30 48.17 -7.03
C SER A 759 -18.24 49.26 -6.79
N LYS A 760 -17.87 49.51 -5.52
CA LYS A 760 -16.81 50.46 -5.15
C LYS A 760 -15.40 49.91 -5.47
N LEU A 761 -15.19 48.59 -5.42
CA LEU A 761 -13.86 47.97 -5.62
C LEU A 761 -13.24 48.19 -7.02
N THR A 762 -14.06 48.35 -8.06
CA THR A 762 -13.58 48.43 -9.46
C THR A 762 -14.18 49.61 -10.22
N GLY A 763 -13.32 50.50 -10.70
CA GLY A 763 -13.69 51.65 -11.52
C GLY A 763 -13.73 51.34 -13.02
N ARG A 764 -13.73 52.41 -13.83
CA ARG A 764 -13.72 52.30 -15.31
C ARG A 764 -12.54 51.46 -15.78
N HIS A 765 -12.77 50.65 -16.82
CA HIS A 765 -11.79 49.73 -17.42
C HIS A 765 -11.17 48.72 -16.43
N GLY A 766 -11.84 48.43 -15.30
CA GLY A 766 -11.41 47.41 -14.34
C GLY A 766 -10.33 47.88 -13.34
N LYS A 767 -9.96 49.17 -13.34
CA LYS A 767 -8.96 49.68 -12.37
C LYS A 767 -9.47 49.50 -10.94
N VAL A 768 -8.68 48.86 -10.08
CA VAL A 768 -8.96 48.70 -8.65
C VAL A 768 -9.02 50.08 -7.97
N GLN A 769 -9.96 50.30 -7.04
CA GLN A 769 -10.14 51.60 -6.37
C GLN A 769 -9.64 51.64 -4.91
N ILE A 770 -9.16 50.51 -4.37
CA ILE A 770 -8.56 50.43 -3.03
C ILE A 770 -7.46 51.51 -2.92
N PRO A 771 -7.48 52.39 -1.90
CA PRO A 771 -6.46 53.44 -1.72
C PRO A 771 -5.04 52.86 -1.67
N GLY A 772 -4.09 53.55 -2.31
CA GLY A 772 -2.66 53.15 -2.34
C GLY A 772 -2.32 51.90 -3.16
N PHE A 773 -3.31 51.19 -3.72
CA PHE A 773 -3.11 49.85 -4.31
C PHE A 773 -2.03 49.75 -5.41
N TYR A 774 -1.82 50.82 -6.19
CA TYR A 774 -0.84 50.86 -7.27
C TYR A 774 0.51 51.49 -6.86
N ASP A 775 0.58 52.14 -5.69
CA ASP A 775 1.68 53.00 -5.29
C ASP A 775 3.04 52.27 -5.11
N PRO A 776 3.13 51.00 -4.65
CA PRO A 776 4.41 50.29 -4.57
C PRO A 776 4.85 49.62 -5.88
N ILE A 777 3.97 49.55 -6.89
CA ILE A 777 4.24 48.82 -8.14
C ILE A 777 5.30 49.54 -8.98
N LEU A 778 6.35 48.82 -9.37
CA LEU A 778 7.45 49.39 -10.15
C LEU A 778 7.02 49.84 -11.55
N PRO A 779 7.51 51.01 -12.02
CA PRO A 779 7.30 51.45 -13.40
C PRO A 779 7.99 50.50 -14.39
N LEU A 780 7.44 50.40 -15.60
CA LEU A 780 8.07 49.69 -16.71
C LEU A 780 9.42 50.33 -17.04
N THR A 781 10.49 49.54 -17.09
CA THR A 781 11.81 50.00 -17.56
C THR A 781 12.01 49.71 -19.05
N ASP A 782 12.92 50.43 -19.70
CA ASP A 782 13.24 50.18 -21.12
C ASP A 782 13.81 48.76 -21.34
N ASP A 783 14.65 48.27 -20.41
CA ASP A 783 15.16 46.89 -20.42
C ASP A 783 14.03 45.86 -20.27
N GLU A 784 13.04 46.12 -19.41
CA GLU A 784 11.85 45.27 -19.28
C GLU A 784 11.03 45.28 -20.59
N LYS A 785 10.87 46.44 -21.24
CA LYS A 785 10.13 46.57 -22.50
C LYS A 785 10.81 45.84 -23.68
N GLU A 786 12.14 45.82 -23.74
CA GLU A 786 12.90 45.06 -24.75
C GLU A 786 12.65 43.54 -24.61
N LEU A 787 12.49 43.01 -23.38
CA LEU A 787 12.13 41.60 -23.17
C LEU A 787 10.77 41.26 -23.79
N TYR A 788 9.73 42.07 -23.54
CA TYR A 788 8.43 41.88 -24.18
C TYR A 788 8.53 41.96 -25.72
N THR A 789 9.39 42.83 -26.24
CA THR A 789 9.58 43.04 -27.68
C THR A 789 10.25 41.83 -28.36
N GLU A 790 11.27 41.22 -27.76
CA GLU A 790 11.85 39.97 -28.27
C GLU A 790 10.90 38.77 -28.09
N ILE A 791 10.05 38.75 -27.05
CA ILE A 791 9.01 37.73 -26.86
C ILE A 791 7.97 37.78 -27.99
N THR A 792 7.34 38.93 -28.24
CA THR A 792 6.26 39.02 -29.24
C THR A 792 6.78 38.78 -30.66
N LYS A 793 7.96 39.30 -30.99
CA LYS A 793 8.72 39.04 -32.22
C LYS A 793 9.09 37.56 -32.43
N THR A 794 9.17 36.78 -31.36
CA THR A 794 9.43 35.33 -31.42
C THR A 794 8.12 34.56 -31.60
N LEU A 795 7.10 34.84 -30.79
CA LEU A 795 5.77 34.21 -30.89
C LEU A 795 5.12 34.46 -32.26
N LEU A 796 5.20 35.69 -32.78
CA LEU A 796 4.68 36.05 -34.11
C LEU A 796 5.48 35.42 -35.28
N ARG A 797 6.67 34.86 -35.02
CA ARG A 797 7.39 34.03 -36.00
C ARG A 797 6.87 32.59 -36.00
N SER A 798 6.53 32.04 -34.83
CA SER A 798 5.86 30.74 -34.71
C SER A 798 4.44 30.79 -35.28
N ASN A 799 3.69 31.83 -34.94
CA ASN A 799 2.28 32.01 -35.27
C ASN A 799 1.96 33.49 -35.61
N PRO A 800 1.95 33.88 -36.90
CA PRO A 800 1.62 35.23 -37.33
C PRO A 800 0.18 35.68 -37.01
N ASP A 801 -0.75 34.75 -36.76
CA ASP A 801 -2.17 35.07 -36.51
C ASP A 801 -2.43 35.59 -35.08
N LEU A 802 -1.39 35.73 -34.25
CA LEU A 802 -1.48 36.31 -32.90
C LEU A 802 -1.71 37.83 -32.87
N GLY A 803 -1.69 38.52 -34.02
CA GLY A 803 -2.09 39.93 -34.16
C GLY A 803 -0.92 40.93 -34.09
N ASP A 804 -1.20 42.12 -33.55
CA ASP A 804 -0.22 43.21 -33.50
C ASP A 804 0.83 43.01 -32.38
N PRO A 805 2.14 43.30 -32.61
CA PRO A 805 3.19 43.10 -31.61
C PRO A 805 3.05 43.92 -30.33
N GLU A 806 2.52 45.13 -30.39
CA GLU A 806 2.36 46.04 -29.24
C GLU A 806 1.05 45.72 -28.49
N GLU A 807 -0.04 45.36 -29.19
CA GLU A 807 -1.25 44.81 -28.53
C GLU A 807 -0.94 43.48 -27.80
N LEU A 808 -0.14 42.60 -28.43
CA LEU A 808 0.31 41.36 -27.80
C LEU A 808 1.22 41.64 -26.59
N ALA A 809 2.15 42.59 -26.69
CA ALA A 809 3.03 42.96 -25.58
C ALA A 809 2.21 43.49 -24.38
N GLN A 810 1.24 44.37 -24.62
CA GLN A 810 0.33 44.87 -23.59
C GLN A 810 -0.56 43.75 -23.00
N SER A 811 -0.97 42.77 -23.81
CA SER A 811 -1.71 41.59 -23.34
C SER A 811 -0.88 40.73 -22.39
N LEU A 812 0.42 40.57 -22.66
CA LEU A 812 1.35 39.88 -21.76
C LEU A 812 1.62 40.71 -20.49
N MET A 813 1.84 42.02 -20.60
CA MET A 813 2.01 42.91 -19.45
C MET A 813 0.82 42.84 -18.47
N ARG A 814 -0.42 42.90 -18.99
CA ARG A 814 -1.67 42.73 -18.22
C ARG A 814 -1.76 41.41 -17.47
N ARG A 815 -1.12 40.35 -17.97
CA ARG A 815 -1.09 39.01 -17.35
C ARG A 815 0.02 38.83 -16.32
N TRP A 816 1.12 39.57 -16.45
CA TRP A 816 2.37 39.30 -15.74
C TRP A 816 2.78 40.39 -14.74
N ARG A 817 2.70 41.67 -15.13
CA ARG A 817 3.19 42.81 -14.34
C ARG A 817 2.10 43.77 -13.86
N GLU A 818 0.84 43.51 -14.19
CA GLU A 818 -0.30 44.30 -13.72
C GLU A 818 -1.11 43.53 -12.67
N ALA A 819 -1.43 44.21 -11.56
CA ALA A 819 -2.27 43.71 -10.49
C ALA A 819 -3.75 43.81 -10.85
N SER A 820 -4.53 42.77 -10.53
CA SER A 820 -5.90 42.60 -11.03
C SER A 820 -6.84 42.01 -9.98
N LEU A 821 -8.03 42.59 -9.83
CA LEU A 821 -9.12 42.07 -8.98
C LEU A 821 -10.15 41.31 -9.84
N THR A 822 -10.73 40.24 -9.30
CA THR A 822 -11.79 39.46 -9.97
C THR A 822 -12.87 39.05 -8.95
N ILE A 823 -14.14 39.13 -9.37
CA ILE A 823 -15.30 38.65 -8.62
C ILE A 823 -15.75 37.32 -9.26
N HIS A 824 -15.65 36.22 -8.51
CA HIS A 824 -15.82 34.86 -9.06
C HIS A 824 -17.27 34.37 -9.06
N ARG A 825 -17.96 34.59 -7.94
CA ARG A 825 -19.34 34.12 -7.72
C ARG A 825 -20.03 34.90 -6.62
N PHE A 826 -21.35 34.93 -6.70
CA PHE A 826 -22.27 35.33 -5.63
C PHE A 826 -22.97 34.09 -5.08
N GLN A 827 -23.32 34.09 -3.80
CA GLN A 827 -24.19 33.08 -3.17
C GLN A 827 -25.08 33.73 -2.12
N THR A 828 -26.36 33.37 -2.11
CA THR A 828 -27.35 33.87 -1.15
C THR A 828 -27.92 32.73 -0.31
N SER A 829 -28.66 33.07 0.76
CA SER A 829 -29.61 32.16 1.40
C SER A 829 -30.91 32.02 0.59
N GLY A 830 -31.72 31.03 0.95
CA GLY A 830 -32.95 30.65 0.24
C GLY A 830 -32.75 29.91 -1.10
N PRO A 831 -33.83 29.46 -1.76
CA PRO A 831 -33.76 28.71 -3.01
C PRO A 831 -33.61 29.63 -4.23
N GLU A 832 -32.76 29.22 -5.19
CA GLU A 832 -32.26 30.03 -6.32
C GLU A 832 -33.33 30.69 -7.20
N ASN A 833 -34.53 30.10 -7.29
CA ASN A 833 -35.65 30.59 -8.12
C ASN A 833 -36.83 31.04 -7.24
N SER A 834 -36.66 32.09 -6.42
CA SER A 834 -37.73 32.58 -5.53
C SER A 834 -37.75 34.09 -5.34
N THR A 835 -38.95 34.64 -5.05
CA THR A 835 -39.19 36.07 -4.78
C THR A 835 -38.84 36.41 -3.32
N ILE A 836 -37.57 36.27 -2.97
CA ILE A 836 -37.05 36.47 -1.61
C ILE A 836 -36.11 37.67 -1.51
N ILE A 837 -36.02 38.20 -0.29
CA ILE A 837 -34.89 39.02 0.17
C ILE A 837 -34.05 38.09 1.04
N PRO A 838 -32.81 37.75 0.64
CA PRO A 838 -32.02 36.76 1.36
C PRO A 838 -31.44 37.36 2.65
N ARG A 839 -31.56 36.61 3.76
CA ARG A 839 -30.89 36.89 5.04
C ARG A 839 -29.38 37.07 4.90
N LEU A 840 -28.75 36.33 4.01
CA LEU A 840 -27.30 36.33 3.83
C LEU A 840 -26.98 36.41 2.34
N ALA A 841 -26.07 37.32 1.99
CA ALA A 841 -25.44 37.37 0.67
C ALA A 841 -23.92 37.36 0.86
N LYS A 842 -23.19 36.63 0.01
CA LYS A 842 -21.73 36.64 -0.01
C LYS A 842 -21.17 36.54 -1.42
N ALA A 843 -19.97 37.06 -1.63
CA ALA A 843 -19.22 36.92 -2.86
C ALA A 843 -17.80 36.41 -2.57
N ALA A 844 -17.25 35.65 -3.52
CA ALA A 844 -15.86 35.22 -3.51
C ALA A 844 -15.05 36.09 -4.49
N LEU A 845 -13.93 36.62 -4.02
CA LEU A 845 -13.02 37.51 -4.74
C LEU A 845 -11.64 36.87 -4.86
N SER A 846 -10.85 37.34 -5.83
CA SER A 846 -9.39 37.25 -5.74
C SER A 846 -8.72 38.53 -6.24
N ILE A 847 -7.60 38.88 -5.61
CA ILE A 847 -6.64 39.87 -6.11
C ILE A 847 -5.38 39.12 -6.52
N ARG A 848 -4.88 39.34 -7.73
CA ARG A 848 -3.52 38.90 -8.14
C ARG A 848 -2.56 40.06 -7.96
N LEU A 849 -1.46 39.77 -7.25
CA LEU A 849 -0.43 40.72 -6.82
C LEU A 849 0.78 40.69 -7.77
N VAL A 850 1.55 41.76 -7.76
CA VAL A 850 2.81 41.90 -8.51
C VAL A 850 3.94 42.37 -7.58
N PRO A 851 5.23 42.19 -7.94
CA PRO A 851 6.35 42.50 -7.04
C PRO A 851 6.28 43.87 -6.38
N ASN A 852 6.70 43.94 -5.11
CA ASN A 852 6.53 45.03 -4.14
C ASN A 852 5.11 45.20 -3.56
N GLN A 853 4.10 44.43 -3.97
CA GLN A 853 2.83 44.36 -3.24
C GLN A 853 2.88 43.21 -2.20
N GLU A 854 3.20 43.54 -0.95
CA GLU A 854 3.10 42.60 0.18
C GLU A 854 1.62 42.20 0.39
N ALA A 855 1.32 40.90 0.45
CA ALA A 855 -0.05 40.40 0.48
C ALA A 855 -0.78 40.77 1.76
N SER A 856 -0.08 40.85 2.91
CA SER A 856 -0.67 41.30 4.18
C SER A 856 -1.19 42.73 4.11
N ASP A 857 -0.42 43.63 3.49
CA ASP A 857 -0.76 45.05 3.44
C ASP A 857 -1.92 45.31 2.47
N VAL A 858 -1.95 44.60 1.33
CA VAL A 858 -3.08 44.66 0.39
C VAL A 858 -4.33 44.00 0.98
N ALA A 859 -4.20 42.90 1.73
CA ALA A 859 -5.32 42.27 2.42
C ALA A 859 -5.92 43.20 3.51
N GLN A 860 -5.07 43.84 4.32
CA GLN A 860 -5.54 44.79 5.33
C GLN A 860 -6.17 46.04 4.68
N SER A 861 -5.58 46.54 3.59
CA SER A 861 -6.13 47.67 2.82
C SER A 861 -7.50 47.34 2.21
N LEU A 862 -7.69 46.11 1.70
CA LEU A 862 -8.98 45.63 1.22
C LEU A 862 -10.03 45.58 2.35
N ILE A 863 -9.66 45.03 3.52
CA ILE A 863 -10.56 44.92 4.68
C ILE A 863 -11.00 46.32 5.13
N THR A 864 -10.05 47.20 5.44
CA THR A 864 -10.34 48.55 5.95
C THR A 864 -11.11 49.40 4.92
N TYR A 865 -10.81 49.25 3.63
CA TYR A 865 -11.59 49.93 2.59
C TYR A 865 -13.04 49.43 2.57
N LEU A 866 -13.27 48.12 2.54
CA LEU A 866 -14.62 47.53 2.57
C LEU A 866 -15.40 47.85 3.85
N GLU A 867 -14.73 47.96 5.00
CA GLU A 867 -15.36 48.35 6.26
C GLU A 867 -15.82 49.81 6.21
N SER A 868 -14.95 50.75 5.80
CA SER A 868 -15.32 52.17 5.66
C SER A 868 -16.42 52.41 4.62
N GLU A 869 -16.36 51.71 3.48
CA GLU A 869 -17.36 51.77 2.40
C GLU A 869 -18.71 51.13 2.81
N PHE A 870 -18.74 50.27 3.83
CA PHE A 870 -19.96 49.72 4.40
C PHE A 870 -20.54 50.61 5.51
N GLU A 871 -19.71 51.30 6.29
CA GLU A 871 -20.16 52.34 7.23
C GLU A 871 -20.88 53.50 6.50
N GLU A 872 -20.41 53.88 5.30
CA GLU A 872 -21.10 54.86 4.44
C GLU A 872 -22.52 54.44 4.01
N LEU A 873 -22.91 53.16 4.13
CA LEU A 873 -24.25 52.68 3.73
C LEU A 873 -25.34 52.87 4.81
N ASP A 874 -24.99 53.20 6.06
CA ASP A 874 -25.89 53.24 7.24
C ASP A 874 -26.79 51.98 7.39
N SER A 875 -26.26 50.83 6.97
CA SER A 875 -26.97 49.55 6.97
C SER A 875 -26.98 48.90 8.35
N LYS A 876 -28.13 48.35 8.75
CA LYS A 876 -28.29 47.57 10.00
C LYS A 876 -27.91 46.10 9.82
N ASN A 877 -27.42 45.72 8.64
CA ASN A 877 -26.83 44.41 8.38
C ASN A 877 -25.38 44.34 8.92
N LYS A 878 -24.79 43.15 8.92
CA LYS A 878 -23.41 42.93 9.37
C LYS A 878 -22.53 42.54 8.19
N LEU A 879 -21.51 43.34 7.92
CA LEU A 879 -20.38 42.94 7.08
C LEU A 879 -19.51 41.91 7.81
N LYS A 880 -18.96 40.96 7.06
CA LYS A 880 -17.79 40.16 7.44
C LYS A 880 -16.91 39.97 6.22
N VAL A 881 -15.69 40.47 6.27
CA VAL A 881 -14.62 40.12 5.31
C VAL A 881 -13.82 38.95 5.89
N THR A 882 -13.45 37.97 5.08
CA THR A 882 -12.61 36.82 5.46
C THR A 882 -11.56 36.61 4.38
N ILE A 883 -10.27 36.69 4.73
CA ILE A 883 -9.18 36.25 3.86
C ILE A 883 -9.14 34.72 3.94
N ASP A 884 -9.37 34.06 2.81
CA ASP A 884 -9.46 32.60 2.71
C ASP A 884 -8.08 31.97 2.42
N HIS A 885 -7.23 32.67 1.66
CA HIS A 885 -5.85 32.30 1.34
C HIS A 885 -5.05 33.56 0.91
N GLN A 886 -3.73 33.56 1.15
CA GLN A 886 -2.81 34.59 0.68
C GLN A 886 -1.44 33.98 0.30
N ALA A 887 -0.84 34.47 -0.78
CA ALA A 887 0.51 34.12 -1.24
C ALA A 887 1.21 35.34 -1.87
N GLU A 888 2.50 35.49 -1.58
CA GLU A 888 3.32 36.64 -2.01
C GLU A 888 3.75 36.55 -3.49
N PRO A 889 3.93 37.68 -4.18
CA PRO A 889 4.54 37.70 -5.52
C PRO A 889 6.03 37.33 -5.47
N TRP A 890 6.48 36.49 -6.39
CA TRP A 890 7.88 36.07 -6.49
C TRP A 890 8.57 36.68 -7.72
N LEU A 891 9.83 37.11 -7.55
CA LEU A 891 10.68 37.60 -8.62
C LEU A 891 12.14 37.20 -8.37
N GLY A 892 12.72 36.43 -9.28
CA GLY A 892 14.13 36.04 -9.28
C GLY A 892 14.96 36.86 -10.26
N ASP A 893 16.24 37.11 -9.92
CA ASP A 893 17.20 37.67 -10.87
C ASP A 893 17.57 36.64 -11.95
N PHE A 894 17.01 36.82 -13.14
CA PHE A 894 17.29 35.99 -14.32
C PHE A 894 18.74 36.07 -14.84
N ASN A 895 19.59 36.92 -14.26
CA ASN A 895 21.01 37.05 -14.62
C ASN A 895 21.94 36.27 -13.68
N ASN A 896 21.41 35.61 -12.64
CA ASN A 896 22.21 34.82 -11.71
C ASN A 896 22.78 33.52 -12.35
N GLU A 897 23.62 32.82 -11.58
CA GLU A 897 24.33 31.61 -12.06
C GLU A 897 23.38 30.45 -12.44
N ILE A 898 22.26 30.27 -11.73
CA ILE A 898 21.32 29.18 -12.00
C ILE A 898 20.56 29.41 -13.31
N PHE A 899 20.01 30.62 -13.53
CA PHE A 899 19.31 30.94 -14.78
C PHE A 899 20.24 30.89 -15.99
N GLN A 900 21.47 31.42 -15.89
CA GLN A 900 22.47 31.28 -16.95
C GLN A 900 22.89 29.82 -17.22
N THR A 901 22.76 28.92 -16.25
CA THR A 901 23.09 27.50 -16.40
C THR A 901 21.93 26.73 -17.03
N LEU A 902 20.70 27.00 -16.61
CA LEU A 902 19.49 26.46 -17.24
C LEU A 902 19.34 26.92 -18.68
N GLU A 903 19.61 28.20 -18.99
CA GLU A 903 19.58 28.73 -20.36
C GLU A 903 20.54 27.95 -21.28
N ARG A 904 21.79 27.73 -20.84
CA ARG A 904 22.77 26.92 -21.58
C ARG A 904 22.33 25.46 -21.75
N ALA A 905 21.79 24.84 -20.70
CA ALA A 905 21.33 23.45 -20.73
C ALA A 905 20.18 23.25 -21.73
N ILE A 906 19.22 24.17 -21.76
CA ILE A 906 18.08 24.15 -22.68
C ILE A 906 18.55 24.40 -24.12
N MET A 907 19.38 25.42 -24.38
CA MET A 907 19.92 25.69 -25.74
C MET A 907 20.63 24.47 -26.33
N ASN A 908 21.45 23.78 -25.52
CA ASN A 908 22.21 22.59 -25.93
C ASN A 908 21.32 21.40 -26.33
N ARG A 909 20.09 21.32 -25.81
CA ARG A 909 19.13 20.24 -26.08
C ARG A 909 18.10 20.61 -27.17
N ALA A 910 17.77 21.89 -27.31
CA ALA A 910 16.78 22.39 -28.26
C ALA A 910 17.32 22.57 -29.70
N CYS A 911 18.64 22.70 -29.89
CA CYS A 911 19.26 22.89 -31.20
C CYS A 911 19.83 21.59 -31.80
N PRO A 912 19.34 21.13 -32.98
CA PRO A 912 19.94 20.01 -33.71
C PRO A 912 21.40 20.23 -34.11
N GLU A 913 22.14 19.15 -34.36
CA GLU A 913 23.60 19.20 -34.54
C GLU A 913 24.08 20.00 -35.77
N SER A 914 23.20 20.24 -36.75
CA SER A 914 23.53 20.97 -38.00
C SER A 914 23.97 22.41 -37.79
N THR A 915 23.60 23.06 -36.69
CA THR A 915 24.06 24.42 -36.32
C THR A 915 25.35 24.46 -35.49
N ARG A 916 25.93 23.31 -35.09
CA ARG A 916 27.15 23.29 -34.26
C ARG A 916 28.41 23.78 -34.98
N PHE A 917 28.47 23.67 -36.31
CA PHE A 917 29.68 23.98 -37.10
C PHE A 917 30.06 25.48 -37.17
N THR A 918 29.19 26.40 -36.75
CA THR A 918 29.48 27.84 -36.69
C THR A 918 29.92 28.33 -35.32
N TYR A 919 29.65 27.60 -34.23
CA TYR A 919 29.94 28.06 -32.86
C TYR A 919 31.40 27.85 -32.43
N ASN A 920 31.98 26.67 -32.67
CA ASN A 920 33.33 26.34 -32.17
C ASN A 920 34.45 27.07 -32.95
N THR A 921 34.17 27.59 -34.14
CA THR A 921 35.20 28.13 -35.05
C THR A 921 35.55 29.59 -34.78
N HIS A 922 34.63 30.37 -34.18
CA HIS A 922 34.80 31.83 -34.02
C HIS A 922 35.40 32.28 -32.67
N ILE A 923 35.41 31.44 -31.64
CA ILE A 923 35.98 31.81 -30.32
C ILE A 923 37.51 32.04 -30.40
N SER A 924 38.20 31.46 -31.39
CA SER A 924 39.63 31.68 -31.59
C SER A 924 39.99 32.97 -32.35
N GLN A 925 39.06 33.58 -33.09
CA GLN A 925 39.33 34.72 -33.96
C GLN A 925 38.09 35.63 -34.14
N MET A 926 38.00 36.68 -33.31
CA MET A 926 37.83 38.09 -33.74
C MET A 926 37.67 39.02 -32.53
N HIS A 927 38.62 39.96 -32.37
CA HIS A 927 38.24 41.28 -31.89
C HIS A 927 37.45 42.00 -32.99
N THR A 928 36.56 42.92 -32.59
CA THR A 928 35.85 43.87 -33.47
C THR A 928 35.00 43.30 -34.61
N SER A 929 33.80 42.77 -34.29
CA SER A 929 32.59 43.02 -35.09
C SER A 929 31.32 42.75 -34.28
N ASN A 930 30.24 43.50 -34.55
CA ASN A 930 29.01 43.48 -33.75
C ASN A 930 27.90 42.73 -34.51
N ILE A 931 27.75 41.42 -34.28
CA ILE A 931 26.71 40.58 -34.91
C ILE A 931 26.00 39.74 -33.82
N LYS A 932 24.80 40.18 -33.41
CA LYS A 932 23.89 39.38 -32.57
C LYS A 932 23.13 38.37 -33.45
N HIS A 933 23.51 37.10 -33.43
CA HIS A 933 22.58 36.03 -33.82
C HIS A 933 21.59 35.75 -32.66
N PRO A 934 20.35 35.33 -32.95
CA PRO A 934 19.24 35.45 -31.99
C PRO A 934 19.34 34.43 -30.84
N ARG A 935 19.07 34.91 -29.62
CA ARG A 935 18.84 34.06 -28.44
C ARG A 935 17.41 33.52 -28.52
N ALA A 936 17.24 32.20 -28.53
CA ALA A 936 15.95 31.52 -28.72
C ALA A 936 15.45 30.79 -27.45
N ILE A 937 15.59 31.44 -26.29
CA ILE A 937 14.88 31.08 -25.05
C ILE A 937 14.17 32.34 -24.58
N LEU A 938 12.89 32.22 -24.26
CA LEU A 938 12.12 33.33 -23.71
C LEU A 938 12.27 33.35 -22.20
N ARG A 939 12.87 34.43 -21.68
CA ARG A 939 12.91 34.74 -20.25
C ARG A 939 11.56 35.38 -19.89
N LEU A 940 10.76 34.75 -19.05
CA LEU A 940 9.38 35.15 -18.77
C LEU A 940 9.16 35.56 -17.31
N ALA A 941 8.51 36.69 -17.09
CA ALA A 941 7.75 36.88 -15.86
C ALA A 941 6.43 36.10 -15.97
N ALA A 942 6.11 35.27 -14.98
CA ALA A 942 4.83 34.60 -14.75
C ALA A 942 4.26 33.64 -15.83
N VAL A 943 4.26 32.34 -15.48
CA VAL A 943 3.19 31.41 -15.85
C VAL A 943 2.51 30.98 -14.56
N ILE A 944 1.18 30.91 -14.54
CA ILE A 944 0.39 30.74 -13.31
C ILE A 944 0.20 29.26 -13.00
N ILE A 945 0.64 28.85 -11.80
CA ILE A 945 0.03 27.81 -10.95
C ILE A 945 -0.11 28.46 -9.55
N GLU A 946 -0.97 27.94 -8.67
CA GLU A 946 -1.62 28.75 -7.60
C GLU A 946 -0.85 28.93 -6.28
#